data_AF-A0AA39HVK4-F1
#
_entry.id   AF-A0AA39HVK4-F1
#
_cell.length_a   1.000
_cell.length_b   1.000
_cell.length_c   1.000
_cell.angle_alpha   90.00
_cell.angle_beta   90.00
_cell.angle_gamma   90.00
#
_symmetry.space_group_name_H-M   'P 1'
#
loop_
_entity.id
_entity.type
_entity.pdbx_description
1 polymer ?
#
loop_
_entity_poly.entity_id
_entity_poly.type
_entity_poly.pdbx_seq_one_letter_code
_entity_poly.pdbx_strand_id
1 'polypeptide(L)'
;MPQTETVRLPRTPLQRWFTREMFYDLFPFANLGWGPHKCLPYSYEAFIIASRYFPEFGAGKEGHGFTKKEMQRRDVAAFFAHVIQETGENNIDLYNTTLTTEEANDCFYRGGFFNWFEGGPESDLVAPETREYSVNDAAICYSRGRYCSSNKEIDFWYPCADKHEDEGNSTIYKGCYFGRGPLQLSWNYNYGQFEHFLRTRKINVNLLEEPNLILTKMDPPLAMLASLWFYMTPQPPKPSMHDVMMGNWRPSAKNRRAGYEGSVFGPTSLIINKECGGEDEEDPGGAGESRRIKAFKWFCRHLNVSAGIERTISCRGMLEGFDANPHKYSWQPSWSTMWKAQPCDCEPAPYNGALPYYDPKFYPDKFVRENDKNRLRYLSAMLTCSLCNIEGEFPTAQELEIHIAVDHVRHVPYECARCKYARFPTEYSIRFHYRQTHNLTNAMDPDLKIRCIVSADGMRKQKEVKAILNTSLATSRASNTAKWQQKSKPVESASPPTVAYNEECIKQEEDDNYGCSPPLEIDEGDVEADINEDVADDVSQSPPEQAVEEEVPEQAPAEQVEPRKIELMPCLECGNMTTAQRTSFAYHVNTRHLRREIFRCLGCNKTWLTIARSDIAKHVKAAHNGDESLIEDNRDKYNDEIRQMVKKCFPYKISQPTKTPRGKRKTTKEPARKLKRSRNITTKNADEYYDEENGYESS
;
A
#
# COMPACT_ATOMS: atom_id res chain seq x y z
N MET A 1 34.11 17.53 -25.85
CA MET A 1 33.66 16.14 -25.61
C MET A 1 32.15 16.08 -25.79
N PRO A 2 31.58 14.98 -26.30
CA PRO A 2 30.18 14.95 -26.73
C PRO A 2 29.26 15.11 -25.52
N GLN A 3 28.38 16.10 -25.57
CA GLN A 3 27.30 16.29 -24.60
C GLN A 3 26.45 15.02 -24.58
N THR A 4 26.37 14.35 -23.43
CA THR A 4 25.41 13.27 -23.23
C THR A 4 24.02 13.86 -23.46
N GLU A 5 23.27 13.31 -24.43
CA GLU A 5 21.90 13.70 -24.73
C GLU A 5 21.02 13.46 -23.50
N THR A 6 20.94 14.45 -22.61
CA THR A 6 19.80 14.56 -21.71
C THR A 6 18.56 14.67 -22.58
N VAL A 7 17.60 13.76 -22.38
CA VAL A 7 16.33 13.78 -23.10
C VAL A 7 15.68 15.15 -22.88
N ARG A 8 15.85 16.08 -23.83
CA ARG A 8 15.23 17.40 -23.76
C ARG A 8 13.73 17.23 -24.00
N LEU A 9 12.99 17.06 -22.91
CA LEU A 9 11.53 17.01 -22.95
C LEU A 9 10.98 18.31 -23.59
N PRO A 10 9.86 18.21 -24.34
CA PRO A 10 9.29 19.36 -25.03
C PRO A 10 8.82 20.43 -24.04
N ARG A 11 8.74 21.68 -24.52
CA ARG A 11 8.21 22.80 -23.73
C ARG A 11 6.73 22.57 -23.41
N THR A 12 6.33 22.91 -22.18
CA THR A 12 4.93 22.81 -21.73
C THR A 12 4.14 24.08 -22.07
N PRO A 13 2.79 24.01 -22.11
CA PRO A 13 1.96 25.19 -22.28
C PRO A 13 2.13 26.24 -21.17
N LEU A 14 2.50 25.82 -19.96
CA LEU A 14 2.82 26.71 -18.82
C LEU A 14 3.87 27.76 -19.19
N GLN A 15 4.92 27.35 -19.92
CA GLN A 15 6.02 28.23 -20.33
C GLN A 15 5.60 29.39 -21.25
N ARG A 16 4.37 29.40 -21.79
CA ARG A 16 3.89 30.47 -22.66
C ARG A 16 3.46 31.72 -21.91
N TRP A 17 3.18 31.59 -20.61
CA TRP A 17 2.63 32.68 -19.82
C TRP A 17 3.27 32.82 -18.43
N PHE A 18 3.80 31.74 -17.86
CA PHE A 18 4.51 31.80 -16.59
C PHE A 18 6.01 32.04 -16.84
N THR A 19 6.42 33.30 -16.70
CA THR A 19 7.76 33.75 -17.05
C THR A 19 8.73 33.64 -15.87
N ARG A 20 10.02 33.85 -16.16
CA ARG A 20 11.07 33.87 -15.15
C ARG A 20 10.86 35.03 -14.17
N GLU A 21 10.52 36.20 -14.69
CA GLU A 21 10.26 37.43 -13.94
C GLU A 21 9.09 37.23 -12.99
N MET A 22 8.00 36.60 -13.45
CA MET A 22 6.87 36.26 -12.56
C MET A 22 7.28 35.32 -11.42
N PHE A 23 8.11 34.31 -11.68
CA PHE A 23 8.55 33.40 -10.62
C PHE A 23 9.35 34.14 -9.55
N TYR A 24 10.30 34.99 -9.94
CA TYR A 24 11.13 35.72 -8.98
C TYR A 24 10.40 36.89 -8.31
N ASP A 25 9.36 37.46 -8.94
CA ASP A 25 8.44 38.40 -8.28
C ASP A 25 7.57 37.71 -7.21
N LEU A 26 7.07 36.51 -7.51
CA LEU A 26 6.24 35.74 -6.58
C LEU A 26 7.05 35.10 -5.45
N PHE A 27 8.33 34.80 -5.67
CA PHE A 27 9.19 34.09 -4.71
C PHE A 27 10.57 34.73 -4.57
N PRO A 28 10.65 36.02 -4.19
CA PRO A 28 11.93 36.73 -4.04
C PRO A 28 12.80 36.11 -2.94
N PHE A 29 12.19 35.48 -1.94
CA PHE A 29 12.88 34.83 -0.81
C PHE A 29 13.20 33.35 -1.05
N ALA A 30 12.99 32.85 -2.27
CA ALA A 30 13.28 31.44 -2.59
C ALA A 30 14.76 31.13 -2.34
N ASN A 31 15.00 30.15 -1.47
CA ASN A 31 16.32 29.82 -0.94
C ASN A 31 17.03 30.97 -0.21
N LEU A 32 16.47 32.16 0.05
CA LEU A 32 17.22 33.19 0.79
C LEU A 32 17.25 32.93 2.30
N GLY A 33 16.28 32.18 2.83
CA GLY A 33 16.26 31.83 4.24
C GLY A 33 17.47 31.02 4.67
N TRP A 34 17.74 29.96 3.93
CA TRP A 34 18.81 29.02 4.28
C TRP A 34 19.67 28.57 3.10
N GLY A 35 19.43 29.07 1.88
CA GLY A 35 20.08 28.79 0.57
C GLY A 35 21.53 28.35 0.57
N PRO A 36 21.96 27.20 -0.02
CA PRO A 36 23.36 27.12 -0.45
C PRO A 36 23.61 28.13 -1.58
N HIS A 37 22.56 28.47 -2.35
CA HIS A 37 22.58 29.39 -3.47
C HIS A 37 21.16 29.76 -3.89
N LYS A 38 20.97 30.97 -4.46
CA LYS A 38 19.69 31.44 -5.06
C LYS A 38 19.08 30.55 -6.15
N CYS A 39 19.80 29.51 -6.60
CA CYS A 39 19.37 28.65 -7.71
C CYS A 39 19.00 27.23 -7.28
N LEU A 40 19.32 26.84 -6.04
CA LEU A 40 19.24 25.47 -5.55
C LEU A 40 18.59 25.41 -4.17
N PRO A 41 17.69 24.45 -3.93
CA PRO A 41 17.08 23.54 -4.91
C PRO A 41 15.98 24.22 -5.76
N TYR A 42 15.63 25.48 -5.48
CA TYR A 42 14.50 26.17 -6.09
C TYR A 42 14.93 27.26 -7.06
N SER A 43 14.45 27.17 -8.30
CA SER A 43 14.65 28.19 -9.34
C SER A 43 13.55 28.07 -10.38
N TYR A 44 13.36 29.12 -11.19
CA TYR A 44 12.45 29.06 -12.34
C TYR A 44 12.84 27.91 -13.27
N GLU A 45 14.13 27.75 -13.55
CA GLU A 45 14.67 26.69 -14.40
C GLU A 45 14.33 25.32 -13.82
N ALA A 46 14.50 25.14 -12.50
CA ALA A 46 14.17 23.88 -11.84
C ALA A 46 12.67 23.54 -11.97
N PHE A 47 11.80 24.52 -11.72
CA PHE A 47 10.35 24.38 -11.85
C PHE A 47 9.93 24.05 -13.28
N ILE A 48 10.46 24.77 -14.27
CA ILE A 48 10.14 24.54 -15.66
C ILE A 48 10.64 23.17 -16.14
N ILE A 49 11.87 22.76 -15.78
CA ILE A 49 12.38 21.43 -16.14
C ILE A 49 11.50 20.34 -15.55
N ALA A 50 11.11 20.46 -14.28
CA ALA A 50 10.21 19.50 -13.63
C ALA A 50 8.81 19.48 -14.27
N SER A 51 8.25 20.64 -14.63
CA SER A 51 6.93 20.74 -15.29
C SER A 51 6.86 19.96 -16.60
N ARG A 52 7.98 19.80 -17.33
CA ARG A 52 8.02 19.06 -18.59
C ARG A 52 7.73 17.56 -18.46
N TYR A 53 7.87 17.00 -17.27
CA TYR A 53 7.47 15.63 -16.97
C TYR A 53 5.94 15.47 -16.82
N PHE A 54 5.24 16.59 -16.68
CA PHE A 54 3.78 16.69 -16.47
C PHE A 54 3.19 17.77 -17.39
N PRO A 55 3.18 17.55 -18.73
CA PRO A 55 2.77 18.57 -19.71
C PRO A 55 1.33 19.10 -19.54
N GLU A 56 0.48 18.39 -18.80
CA GLU A 56 -0.88 18.78 -18.45
C GLU A 56 -0.94 19.83 -17.30
N PHE A 57 0.10 19.91 -16.47
CA PHE A 57 0.16 20.88 -15.37
C PHE A 57 0.22 22.31 -15.90
N GLY A 58 -0.69 23.16 -15.43
CA GLY A 58 -0.84 24.54 -15.91
C GLY A 58 -1.20 24.64 -17.40
N ALA A 59 -1.64 23.55 -18.04
CA ALA A 59 -2.06 23.55 -19.44
C ALA A 59 -3.48 24.06 -19.64
N GLY A 60 -4.33 23.82 -18.65
CA GLY A 60 -5.74 24.21 -18.59
C GLY A 60 -6.62 23.57 -19.66
N LYS A 61 -7.89 23.40 -19.32
CA LYS A 61 -8.95 22.93 -20.22
C LYS A 61 -10.20 23.72 -19.90
N GLU A 62 -10.90 24.18 -20.92
CA GLU A 62 -12.19 24.84 -20.71
C GLU A 62 -13.21 23.85 -20.15
N GLY A 63 -13.97 24.27 -19.15
CA GLY A 63 -14.97 23.43 -18.49
C GLY A 63 -15.20 23.81 -17.03
N HIS A 64 -16.22 23.19 -16.43
CA HIS A 64 -16.53 23.34 -14.99
C HIS A 64 -16.71 24.80 -14.51
N GLY A 65 -17.23 25.68 -15.38
CA GLY A 65 -17.48 27.08 -15.06
C GLY A 65 -16.27 28.01 -15.18
N PHE A 66 -15.15 27.53 -15.71
CA PHE A 66 -13.93 28.32 -15.91
C PHE A 66 -13.44 28.26 -17.35
N THR A 67 -12.92 29.39 -17.83
CA THR A 67 -12.19 29.48 -19.08
C THR A 67 -10.89 28.68 -19.00
N LYS A 68 -10.32 28.34 -20.15
CA LYS A 68 -9.01 27.68 -20.21
C LYS A 68 -7.93 28.47 -19.44
N LYS A 69 -7.90 29.80 -19.58
CA LYS A 69 -6.93 30.69 -18.91
C LYS A 69 -7.10 30.67 -17.40
N GLU A 70 -8.33 30.71 -16.91
CA GLU A 70 -8.61 30.59 -15.48
C GLU A 70 -8.14 29.25 -14.94
N MET A 71 -8.42 28.14 -15.64
CA MET A 71 -7.96 26.82 -15.22
C MET A 71 -6.44 26.70 -15.19
N GLN A 72 -5.72 27.27 -16.17
CA GLN A 72 -4.25 27.30 -16.17
C GLN A 72 -3.70 27.98 -14.91
N ARG A 73 -4.25 29.15 -14.58
CA ARG A 73 -3.77 29.98 -13.47
C ARG A 73 -4.18 29.42 -12.12
N ARG A 74 -5.39 28.88 -11.99
CA ARG A 74 -5.89 28.21 -10.78
C ARG A 74 -5.10 26.96 -10.42
N ASP A 75 -4.75 26.13 -11.40
CA ASP A 75 -3.93 24.92 -11.19
C ASP A 75 -2.54 25.28 -10.62
N VAL A 76 -1.90 26.30 -11.21
CA VAL A 76 -0.60 26.81 -10.72
C VAL A 76 -0.74 27.50 -9.35
N ALA A 77 -1.78 28.31 -9.14
CA ALA A 77 -2.06 28.97 -7.87
C ALA A 77 -2.28 27.95 -6.74
N ALA A 78 -3.01 26.86 -7.00
CA ALA A 78 -3.24 25.81 -6.01
C ALA A 78 -1.93 25.10 -5.62
N PHE A 79 -1.06 24.79 -6.59
CA PHE A 79 0.26 24.23 -6.30
C PHE A 79 1.07 25.16 -5.38
N PHE A 80 1.17 26.45 -5.72
CA PHE A 80 1.94 27.40 -4.92
C PHE A 80 1.30 27.72 -3.56
N ALA A 81 -0.03 27.71 -3.44
CA ALA A 81 -0.70 27.86 -2.17
C ALA A 81 -0.28 26.78 -1.16
N HIS A 82 -0.13 25.53 -1.62
CA HIS A 82 0.43 24.48 -0.77
C HIS A 82 1.90 24.72 -0.46
N VAL A 83 2.71 25.17 -1.43
CA VAL A 83 4.13 25.51 -1.21
C VAL A 83 4.30 26.53 -0.08
N ILE A 84 3.45 27.57 0.00
CA ILE A 84 3.51 28.55 1.10
C ILE A 84 3.34 27.85 2.44
N GLN A 85 2.33 26.99 2.58
CA GLN A 85 2.10 26.29 3.85
C GLN A 85 3.22 25.31 4.19
N GLU A 86 3.76 24.59 3.21
CA GLU A 86 4.77 23.54 3.45
C GLU A 86 6.19 24.08 3.65
N THR A 87 6.56 25.15 2.94
CA THR A 87 7.96 25.61 2.85
C THR A 87 8.11 27.12 2.88
N GLY A 88 7.05 27.87 3.17
CA GLY A 88 7.12 29.32 3.29
C GLY A 88 7.93 29.77 4.51
N GLU A 89 8.42 31.01 4.45
CA GLU A 89 9.00 31.74 5.58
C GLU A 89 7.97 31.88 6.71
N ASN A 90 6.71 32.14 6.34
CA ASN A 90 5.58 32.28 7.25
C ASN A 90 5.81 33.35 8.35
N ASN A 91 6.44 34.47 7.96
CA ASN A 91 6.80 35.56 8.85
C ASN A 91 5.56 36.34 9.34
N ILE A 92 5.08 35.99 10.53
CA ILE A 92 3.89 36.61 11.12
C ILE A 92 4.14 38.05 11.58
N ASP A 93 5.40 38.43 11.82
CA ASP A 93 5.74 39.76 12.32
C ASP A 93 5.39 40.86 11.32
N LEU A 94 5.26 40.53 10.03
CA LEU A 94 4.77 41.43 8.98
C LEU A 94 3.43 42.09 9.34
N TYR A 95 2.55 41.40 10.08
CA TYR A 95 1.25 41.94 10.50
C TYR A 95 1.31 42.82 11.75
N ASN A 96 2.45 42.84 12.46
CA ASN A 96 2.69 43.70 13.62
C ASN A 96 3.48 44.97 13.26
N THR A 97 3.70 45.21 11.96
CA THR A 97 4.39 46.40 11.45
C THR A 97 3.40 47.52 11.15
N THR A 98 3.89 48.64 10.61
CA THR A 98 3.06 49.74 10.11
C THR A 98 2.35 49.42 8.79
N LEU A 99 2.54 48.23 8.22
CA LEU A 99 1.91 47.81 6.97
C LEU A 99 0.40 47.61 7.17
N THR A 100 -0.39 47.96 6.16
CA THR A 100 -1.79 47.53 6.10
C THR A 100 -1.87 46.01 5.97
N THR A 101 -3.01 45.40 6.32
CA THR A 101 -3.21 43.95 6.16
C THR A 101 -3.01 43.48 4.71
N GLU A 102 -3.36 44.30 3.72
CA GLU A 102 -3.16 43.96 2.31
C GLU A 102 -1.69 43.94 1.92
N GLU A 103 -0.90 44.95 2.34
CA GLU A 103 0.55 44.99 2.13
C GLU A 103 1.27 43.87 2.88
N ALA A 104 0.88 43.61 4.13
CA ALA A 104 1.43 42.52 4.92
C ALA A 104 1.14 41.15 4.26
N ASN A 105 -0.08 40.94 3.74
CA ASN A 105 -0.41 39.75 2.95
C ASN A 105 0.47 39.65 1.69
N ASP A 106 0.67 40.76 0.99
CA ASP A 106 1.48 40.83 -0.24
C ASP A 106 2.94 40.42 0.01
N CYS A 107 3.50 40.82 1.15
CA CYS A 107 4.81 40.38 1.63
C CYS A 107 4.79 38.91 2.08
N PHE A 108 3.83 38.52 2.93
CA PHE A 108 3.75 37.19 3.54
C PHE A 108 3.65 36.08 2.49
N TYR A 109 2.75 36.23 1.51
CA TYR A 109 2.51 35.20 0.49
C TYR A 109 3.60 35.16 -0.60
N ARG A 110 4.57 36.08 -0.57
CA ARG A 110 5.82 36.00 -1.34
C ARG A 110 6.94 35.22 -0.65
N GLY A 111 6.74 34.80 0.60
CA GLY A 111 7.70 34.03 1.39
C GLY A 111 7.84 32.55 1.00
N GLY A 112 7.33 32.09 -0.15
CA GLY A 112 7.39 30.68 -0.57
C GLY A 112 8.81 30.17 -0.84
N PHE A 113 8.99 28.85 -0.82
CA PHE A 113 10.28 28.19 -1.12
C PHE A 113 11.44 28.61 -0.19
N PHE A 114 11.13 28.96 1.05
CA PHE A 114 12.11 29.37 2.05
C PHE A 114 12.87 28.18 2.64
N ASN A 115 12.14 27.12 3.03
CA ASN A 115 12.67 25.91 3.62
C ASN A 115 12.84 24.76 2.59
N TRP A 116 13.89 23.95 2.72
CA TRP A 116 14.08 22.79 1.83
C TRP A 116 13.59 21.48 2.39
N PHE A 117 13.55 21.39 3.71
CA PHE A 117 13.15 20.22 4.43
C PHE A 117 12.48 20.61 5.74
N GLU A 118 11.88 19.61 6.39
CA GLU A 118 10.98 19.82 7.52
C GLU A 118 11.69 20.51 8.68
N GLY A 119 11.20 21.70 9.04
CA GLY A 119 11.78 22.57 10.07
C GLY A 119 13.02 23.36 9.64
N GLY A 120 13.49 23.21 8.40
CA GLY A 120 14.70 23.88 7.90
C GLY A 120 15.98 23.43 8.62
N PRO A 121 17.12 24.13 8.43
CA PRO A 121 18.39 23.76 9.07
C PRO A 121 18.39 23.72 10.59
N GLU A 122 17.50 24.48 11.24
CA GLU A 122 17.38 24.49 12.70
C GLU A 122 16.52 23.35 13.26
N SER A 123 15.94 22.53 12.38
CA SER A 123 15.07 21.40 12.73
C SER A 123 15.66 20.48 13.79
N ASP A 124 14.81 20.06 14.74
CA ASP A 124 15.14 19.06 15.76
C ASP A 124 15.30 17.64 15.18
N LEU A 125 14.96 17.47 13.90
CA LEU A 125 15.11 16.21 13.18
C LEU A 125 16.55 15.93 12.76
N VAL A 126 17.36 16.97 12.55
CA VAL A 126 18.76 16.87 12.09
C VAL A 126 19.74 17.10 13.24
N ALA A 127 20.93 16.49 13.15
CA ALA A 127 21.93 16.57 14.21
C ALA A 127 22.52 17.99 14.32
N PRO A 128 22.43 18.67 15.49
CA PRO A 128 22.88 20.05 15.64
C PRO A 128 24.40 20.22 15.55
N GLU A 129 25.16 19.19 15.95
CA GLU A 129 26.63 19.24 15.98
C GLU A 129 27.28 19.18 14.59
N THR A 130 26.51 18.79 13.56
CA THR A 130 26.97 18.65 12.17
C THR A 130 26.33 19.65 11.22
N ARG A 131 25.66 20.70 11.72
CA ARG A 131 24.95 21.67 10.87
C ARG A 131 25.93 22.54 10.11
N GLU A 132 25.89 22.42 8.79
CA GLU A 132 26.58 23.32 7.85
C GLU A 132 25.62 24.38 7.28
N TYR A 133 24.36 24.39 7.72
CA TYR A 133 23.27 25.22 7.19
C TYR A 133 23.11 25.01 5.68
N SER A 134 23.15 23.74 5.27
CA SER A 134 23.15 23.35 3.86
C SER A 134 22.17 22.20 3.60
N VAL A 135 21.88 21.96 2.32
CA VAL A 135 21.06 20.80 1.91
C VAL A 135 21.68 19.46 2.32
N ASN A 136 22.95 19.41 2.69
CA ASN A 136 23.61 18.19 3.17
C ASN A 136 23.25 17.83 4.61
N ASP A 137 22.79 18.79 5.42
CA ASP A 137 22.38 18.55 6.81
C ASP A 137 21.22 17.55 6.87
N ALA A 138 20.41 17.51 5.82
CA ALA A 138 19.32 16.57 5.68
C ALA A 138 19.74 15.15 5.25
N ALA A 139 21.04 14.86 5.13
CA ALA A 139 21.54 13.52 4.82
C ALA A 139 21.42 12.54 5.99
N ILE A 140 21.39 13.06 7.22
CA ILE A 140 21.25 12.30 8.45
C ILE A 140 20.16 12.88 9.34
N CYS A 141 19.63 12.07 10.26
CA CYS A 141 18.58 12.49 11.18
C CYS A 141 18.57 11.65 12.45
N TYR A 142 17.97 12.19 13.50
CA TYR A 142 17.59 11.41 14.67
C TYR A 142 16.38 10.52 14.40
N SER A 143 16.06 9.64 15.35
CA SER A 143 14.93 8.71 15.28
C SER A 143 13.60 9.36 14.89
N ARG A 144 13.36 10.60 15.34
CA ARG A 144 12.16 11.40 15.01
C ARG A 144 12.06 11.71 13.52
N GLY A 145 13.18 11.98 12.83
CA GLY A 145 13.20 12.25 11.39
C GLY A 145 13.18 11.00 10.50
N ARG A 146 13.16 9.79 11.08
CA ARG A 146 13.28 8.55 10.28
C ARG A 146 12.13 8.37 9.29
N TYR A 147 10.90 8.64 9.72
CA TYR A 147 9.66 8.51 8.94
C TYR A 147 9.60 7.20 8.12
N CYS A 148 9.96 6.11 8.79
CA CYS A 148 10.00 4.78 8.23
C CYS A 148 8.75 4.02 8.66
N SER A 149 7.90 3.67 7.71
CA SER A 149 6.83 2.69 7.92
C SER A 149 7.36 1.30 7.59
N SER A 150 7.15 0.34 8.50
CA SER A 150 7.63 -1.03 8.33
C SER A 150 6.50 -2.04 8.58
N ASN A 151 6.32 -2.91 7.60
CA ASN A 151 5.54 -4.14 7.67
C ASN A 151 5.95 -5.02 6.50
N LYS A 152 5.56 -6.29 6.49
CA LYS A 152 6.01 -7.25 5.46
C LYS A 152 5.77 -6.79 4.01
N GLU A 153 4.70 -6.06 3.75
CA GLU A 153 4.38 -5.56 2.41
C GLU A 153 5.21 -4.31 2.07
N ILE A 154 5.26 -3.33 2.98
CA ILE A 154 6.05 -2.12 2.79
C ILE A 154 7.55 -2.44 2.74
N ASP A 155 8.06 -3.31 3.60
CA ASP A 155 9.47 -3.72 3.62
C ASP A 155 9.87 -4.42 2.31
N PHE A 156 8.92 -5.09 1.66
CA PHE A 156 9.14 -5.73 0.38
C PHE A 156 9.25 -4.70 -0.76
N TRP A 157 8.35 -3.71 -0.79
CA TRP A 157 8.27 -2.75 -1.90
C TRP A 157 9.16 -1.52 -1.72
N TYR A 158 9.23 -1.02 -0.50
CA TYR A 158 9.80 0.26 -0.11
C TYR A 158 10.58 0.12 1.22
N PRO A 159 11.59 -0.76 1.31
CA PRO A 159 12.35 -0.97 2.53
C PRO A 159 13.01 0.32 3.01
N CYS A 160 13.09 0.46 4.33
CA CYS A 160 13.87 1.53 4.93
C CYS A 160 15.35 1.18 4.92
N ALA A 161 16.20 2.17 4.66
CA ALA A 161 17.63 2.04 4.92
C ALA A 161 17.86 1.92 6.43
N ASP A 162 18.66 0.92 6.82
CA ASP A 162 18.94 0.63 8.23
C ASP A 162 20.36 1.05 8.65
N LYS A 163 21.03 1.86 7.84
CA LYS A 163 22.33 2.44 8.18
C LYS A 163 22.14 3.47 9.29
N HIS A 164 22.69 3.17 10.46
CA HIS A 164 22.69 4.04 11.62
C HIS A 164 24.02 3.97 12.37
N GLU A 165 24.31 5.02 13.11
CA GLU A 165 25.46 5.17 13.99
C GLU A 165 24.94 5.64 15.36
N ASP A 166 25.39 5.00 16.43
CA ASP A 166 25.02 5.37 17.80
C ASP A 166 26.05 6.36 18.35
N GLU A 167 25.60 7.57 18.68
CA GLU A 167 26.41 8.63 19.30
C GLU A 167 25.86 8.96 20.68
N GLY A 168 26.54 8.48 21.73
CA GLY A 168 26.12 8.67 23.11
C GLY A 168 24.77 8.03 23.41
N ASN A 169 23.77 8.85 23.77
CA ASN A 169 22.39 8.40 24.05
C ASN A 169 21.45 8.51 22.83
N SER A 170 21.97 8.89 21.67
CA SER A 170 21.19 9.14 20.45
C SER A 170 21.62 8.22 19.31
N THR A 171 20.66 7.80 18.49
CA THR A 171 20.93 7.06 17.24
C THR A 171 20.71 7.98 16.04
N ILE A 172 21.73 8.09 15.20
CA ILE A 172 21.73 8.85 13.95
C ILE A 172 21.49 7.88 12.79
N TYR A 173 20.54 8.21 11.92
CA TYR A 173 20.17 7.40 10.76
C TYR A 173 20.61 8.09 9.47
N LYS A 174 20.94 7.29 8.45
CA LYS A 174 21.07 7.76 7.04
C LYS A 174 19.78 7.55 6.24
N GLY A 175 18.94 6.59 6.67
CA GLY A 175 17.62 6.30 6.09
C GLY A 175 16.52 7.24 6.62
N CYS A 176 16.62 8.52 6.27
CA CYS A 176 15.75 9.58 6.78
C CYS A 176 14.71 10.03 5.77
N TYR A 177 13.42 9.77 6.02
CA TYR A 177 12.34 10.06 5.06
C TYR A 177 11.41 11.20 5.51
N PHE A 178 11.91 12.15 6.30
CA PHE A 178 11.21 13.40 6.62
C PHE A 178 10.97 14.28 5.39
N GLY A 179 10.16 15.33 5.55
CA GLY A 179 9.72 16.19 4.46
C GLY A 179 10.88 16.83 3.71
N ARG A 180 10.90 16.68 2.37
CA ARG A 180 11.86 17.36 1.47
C ARG A 180 11.18 17.96 0.25
N GLY A 181 11.70 19.11 -0.17
CA GLY A 181 11.21 19.85 -1.31
C GLY A 181 9.88 20.58 -1.05
N PRO A 182 9.29 21.22 -2.06
CA PRO A 182 8.26 22.23 -1.82
C PRO A 182 6.90 21.74 -1.35
N LEU A 183 6.56 20.47 -1.62
CA LEU A 183 5.42 19.80 -1.00
C LEU A 183 5.83 18.78 0.07
N GLN A 184 7.05 18.91 0.62
CA GLN A 184 7.55 18.14 1.75
C GLN A 184 7.33 16.62 1.62
N LEU A 185 7.87 16.00 0.56
CA LEU A 185 7.74 14.57 0.32
C LEU A 185 8.26 13.80 1.55
N SER A 186 7.38 13.00 2.15
CA SER A 186 7.63 12.30 3.41
C SER A 186 7.27 10.82 3.31
N TRP A 187 7.92 9.98 4.13
CA TRP A 187 7.77 8.53 4.26
C TRP A 187 8.44 7.68 3.16
N ASN A 188 9.09 6.59 3.59
CA ASN A 188 9.78 5.62 2.73
C ASN A 188 8.93 5.14 1.53
N TYR A 189 7.64 4.86 1.72
CA TYR A 189 6.78 4.41 0.63
C TYR A 189 6.52 5.49 -0.43
N ASN A 190 6.53 6.78 -0.08
CA ASN A 190 6.41 7.87 -1.06
C ASN A 190 7.73 8.08 -1.80
N TYR A 191 8.87 8.03 -1.10
CA TYR A 191 10.20 8.08 -1.71
C TYR A 191 10.38 6.94 -2.72
N GLY A 192 10.01 5.71 -2.34
CA GLY A 192 10.11 4.55 -3.23
C GLY A 192 9.13 4.57 -4.41
N GLN A 193 7.92 5.10 -4.23
CA GLN A 193 6.98 5.32 -5.34
C GLN A 193 7.48 6.40 -6.32
N PHE A 194 8.06 7.49 -5.81
CA PHE A 194 8.67 8.51 -6.63
C PHE A 194 9.93 8.00 -7.36
N GLU A 195 10.78 7.23 -6.69
CA GLU A 195 11.92 6.55 -7.32
C GLU A 195 11.46 5.65 -8.47
N HIS A 196 10.38 4.90 -8.27
CA HIS A 196 9.81 4.09 -9.34
C HIS A 196 9.37 4.95 -10.52
N PHE A 197 8.67 6.06 -10.28
CA PHE A 197 8.31 7.02 -11.33
C PHE A 197 9.55 7.52 -12.08
N LEU A 198 10.61 7.93 -11.38
CA LEU A 198 11.87 8.37 -11.98
C LEU A 198 12.46 7.30 -12.90
N ARG A 199 12.44 6.04 -12.47
CA ARG A 199 12.91 4.89 -13.27
C ARG A 199 12.10 4.71 -14.55
N THR A 200 10.78 4.91 -14.52
CA THR A 200 9.94 4.89 -15.75
C THR A 200 10.32 6.00 -16.74
N ARG A 201 10.96 7.07 -16.25
CA ARG A 201 11.49 8.19 -17.03
C ARG A 201 12.98 8.05 -17.34
N LYS A 202 13.58 6.88 -17.10
CA LYS A 202 15.01 6.57 -17.29
C LYS A 202 15.95 7.40 -16.40
N ILE A 203 15.45 7.87 -15.26
CA ILE A 203 16.24 8.52 -14.23
C ILE A 203 16.51 7.48 -13.15
N ASN A 204 17.77 7.06 -13.03
CA ASN A 204 18.17 6.04 -12.06
C ASN A 204 18.79 6.72 -10.84
N VAL A 205 18.09 6.64 -9.72
CA VAL A 205 18.53 7.08 -8.39
C VAL A 205 18.04 6.05 -7.37
N ASN A 206 18.65 5.99 -6.20
CA ASN A 206 18.22 5.14 -5.10
C ASN A 206 17.79 6.01 -3.93
N LEU A 207 16.52 6.45 -3.93
CA LEU A 207 15.99 7.37 -2.92
C LEU A 207 15.66 6.65 -1.61
N LEU A 208 15.50 5.32 -1.64
CA LEU A 208 15.35 4.54 -0.42
C LEU A 208 16.67 4.44 0.34
N GLU A 209 17.80 4.31 -0.36
CA GLU A 209 19.13 4.27 0.27
C GLU A 209 19.69 5.68 0.56
N GLU A 210 19.48 6.62 -0.35
CA GLU A 210 20.01 7.99 -0.31
C GLU A 210 18.88 9.02 -0.49
N PRO A 211 18.01 9.21 0.52
CA PRO A 211 16.85 10.08 0.40
C PRO A 211 17.20 11.56 0.15
N ASN A 212 18.39 12.00 0.58
CA ASN A 212 18.82 13.39 0.39
C ASN A 212 19.10 13.78 -1.08
N LEU A 213 19.16 12.80 -1.99
CA LEU A 213 19.22 13.08 -3.44
C LEU A 213 18.05 13.93 -3.94
N ILE A 214 16.92 13.96 -3.22
CA ILE A 214 15.82 14.88 -3.54
C ILE A 214 16.29 16.34 -3.56
N LEU A 215 17.15 16.74 -2.63
CA LEU A 215 17.61 18.14 -2.52
C LEU A 215 18.88 18.42 -3.33
N THR A 216 19.77 17.43 -3.44
CA THR A 216 21.10 17.65 -4.03
C THR A 216 21.15 17.43 -5.55
N LYS A 217 20.20 16.70 -6.14
CA LYS A 217 20.21 16.40 -7.58
C LYS A 217 19.47 17.44 -8.41
N MET A 218 20.14 17.92 -9.47
CA MET A 218 19.64 18.97 -10.38
C MET A 218 19.50 18.56 -11.85
N ASP A 219 19.85 17.33 -12.19
CA ASP A 219 19.87 16.77 -13.54
C ASP A 219 19.05 15.45 -13.64
N PRO A 220 17.71 15.49 -13.51
CA PRO A 220 16.85 16.67 -13.34
C PRO A 220 16.68 17.12 -11.87
N PRO A 221 16.14 18.33 -11.62
CA PRO A 221 15.87 18.88 -10.29
C PRO A 221 14.82 18.05 -9.53
N LEU A 222 15.28 17.21 -8.60
CA LEU A 222 14.40 16.24 -7.96
C LEU A 222 13.44 16.88 -6.94
N ALA A 223 13.82 17.94 -6.23
CA ALA A 223 12.94 18.59 -5.24
C ALA A 223 11.64 19.10 -5.88
N MET A 224 11.77 19.77 -7.03
CA MET A 224 10.63 20.24 -7.81
C MET A 224 9.86 19.10 -8.48
N LEU A 225 10.59 18.14 -9.04
CA LEU A 225 9.98 16.99 -9.72
C LEU A 225 9.20 16.08 -8.76
N ALA A 226 9.67 15.87 -7.53
CA ALA A 226 8.99 15.15 -6.48
C ALA A 226 7.67 15.83 -6.07
N SER A 227 7.72 17.15 -5.92
CA SER A 227 6.55 17.94 -5.54
C SER A 227 5.48 17.96 -6.62
N LEU A 228 5.87 18.17 -7.89
CA LEU A 228 4.93 18.02 -9.00
C LEU A 228 4.45 16.58 -9.13
N TRP A 229 5.30 15.58 -8.95
CA TRP A 229 4.85 14.19 -8.95
C TRP A 229 3.76 13.93 -7.91
N PHE A 230 3.95 14.41 -6.68
CA PHE A 230 2.95 14.27 -5.61
C PHE A 230 1.64 15.00 -5.97
N TYR A 231 1.73 16.22 -6.49
CA TYR A 231 0.57 17.01 -6.93
C TYR A 231 -0.21 16.34 -8.08
N MET A 232 0.51 15.70 -9.00
CA MET A 232 -0.04 15.13 -10.23
C MET A 232 -0.46 13.67 -10.11
N THR A 233 -0.07 12.95 -9.05
CA THR A 233 -0.23 11.49 -8.97
C THR A 233 -1.31 11.08 -7.96
N PRO A 234 -2.37 10.37 -8.38
CA PRO A 234 -3.37 9.83 -7.47
C PRO A 234 -2.81 8.67 -6.65
N GLN A 235 -3.20 8.64 -5.38
CA GLN A 235 -2.92 7.56 -4.42
C GLN A 235 -4.25 7.01 -3.89
N PRO A 236 -4.89 6.04 -4.59
CA PRO A 236 -6.21 5.54 -4.25
C PRO A 236 -6.36 5.24 -2.74
N PRO A 237 -7.45 5.68 -2.10
CA PRO A 237 -8.64 6.33 -2.68
C PRO A 237 -8.49 7.83 -3.01
N LYS A 238 -7.35 8.46 -2.70
CA LYS A 238 -7.14 9.89 -2.96
C LYS A 238 -6.97 10.12 -4.47
N PRO A 239 -7.72 11.07 -5.08
CA PRO A 239 -7.40 11.55 -6.42
C PRO A 239 -6.10 12.36 -6.40
N SER A 240 -5.59 12.76 -7.57
CA SER A 240 -4.51 13.74 -7.63
C SER A 240 -5.03 15.14 -7.30
N MET A 241 -4.20 16.01 -6.74
CA MET A 241 -4.58 17.41 -6.48
C MET A 241 -4.89 18.14 -7.79
N HIS A 242 -4.11 17.85 -8.83
CA HIS A 242 -4.37 18.32 -10.18
C HIS A 242 -5.75 17.91 -10.70
N ASP A 243 -6.15 16.63 -10.59
CA ASP A 243 -7.47 16.20 -11.09
C ASP A 243 -8.61 16.85 -10.30
N VAL A 244 -8.40 17.16 -9.02
CA VAL A 244 -9.34 17.95 -8.21
C VAL A 244 -9.49 19.36 -8.77
N MET A 245 -8.36 20.06 -9.00
CA MET A 245 -8.36 21.41 -9.58
C MET A 245 -8.89 21.44 -11.00
N MET A 246 -8.65 20.40 -11.79
CA MET A 246 -9.11 20.28 -13.17
C MET A 246 -10.57 19.81 -13.30
N GLY A 247 -11.20 19.37 -12.19
CA GLY A 247 -12.54 18.79 -12.20
C GLY A 247 -12.63 17.37 -12.77
N ASN A 248 -11.49 16.69 -12.95
CA ASN A 248 -11.37 15.33 -13.48
C ASN A 248 -11.40 14.24 -12.37
N TRP A 249 -12.08 14.51 -11.26
CA TRP A 249 -12.16 13.61 -10.11
C TRP A 249 -13.61 13.22 -9.81
N ARG A 250 -13.79 12.11 -9.07
CA ARG A 250 -15.13 11.59 -8.72
C ARG A 250 -15.32 11.47 -7.20
N PRO A 251 -16.01 12.43 -6.57
CA PRO A 251 -16.32 12.40 -5.13
C PRO A 251 -17.40 11.37 -4.80
N SER A 252 -17.59 11.09 -3.50
CA SER A 252 -18.75 10.34 -3.01
C SER A 252 -20.07 11.03 -3.38
N ALA A 253 -21.17 10.26 -3.41
CA ALA A 253 -22.49 10.82 -3.72
C ALA A 253 -22.95 11.88 -2.72
N LYS A 254 -22.53 11.80 -1.44
CA LYS A 254 -22.83 12.82 -0.43
C LYS A 254 -22.05 14.10 -0.70
N ASN A 255 -20.75 13.99 -1.00
CA ASN A 255 -19.91 15.14 -1.31
C ASN A 255 -20.35 15.89 -2.58
N ARG A 256 -20.78 15.16 -3.63
CA ARG A 256 -21.37 15.80 -4.82
C ARG A 256 -22.61 16.63 -4.48
N ARG A 257 -23.54 16.08 -3.68
CA ARG A 257 -24.72 16.83 -3.21
C ARG A 257 -24.36 18.03 -2.34
N ALA A 258 -23.20 18.01 -1.68
CA ALA A 258 -22.67 19.13 -0.91
C ALA A 258 -21.89 20.16 -1.76
N GLY A 259 -21.83 19.97 -3.09
CA GLY A 259 -21.17 20.89 -4.03
C GLY A 259 -19.68 20.62 -4.26
N TYR A 260 -19.12 19.56 -3.66
CA TYR A 260 -17.72 19.17 -3.87
C TYR A 260 -17.60 18.34 -5.14
N GLU A 261 -17.75 18.98 -6.30
CA GLU A 261 -17.55 18.39 -7.63
C GLU A 261 -17.02 19.44 -8.61
N GLY A 262 -16.48 19.01 -9.76
CA GLY A 262 -15.82 19.93 -10.69
C GLY A 262 -14.53 20.52 -10.11
N SER A 263 -14.17 21.73 -10.57
CA SER A 263 -12.95 22.44 -10.18
C SER A 263 -13.12 23.11 -8.82
N VAL A 264 -12.56 22.51 -7.77
CA VAL A 264 -12.62 23.00 -6.37
C VAL A 264 -11.24 22.91 -5.72
N PHE A 265 -10.96 23.72 -4.68
CA PHE A 265 -9.64 23.73 -4.03
C PHE A 265 -9.61 22.88 -2.74
N GLY A 266 -10.63 22.97 -1.88
CA GLY A 266 -10.62 22.36 -0.54
C GLY A 266 -10.18 20.91 -0.45
N PRO A 267 -10.66 19.98 -1.31
CA PRO A 267 -10.25 18.58 -1.24
C PRO A 267 -8.73 18.36 -1.42
N THR A 268 -7.99 19.31 -1.99
CA THR A 268 -6.51 19.24 -2.07
C THR A 268 -5.84 19.31 -0.70
N SER A 269 -6.36 20.13 0.23
CA SER A 269 -5.93 20.17 1.63
C SER A 269 -6.15 18.84 2.36
N LEU A 270 -7.23 18.14 2.04
CA LEU A 270 -7.49 16.79 2.54
C LEU A 270 -6.51 15.75 1.97
N ILE A 271 -6.07 15.90 0.72
CA ILE A 271 -5.10 15.00 0.08
C ILE A 271 -3.74 15.10 0.77
N ILE A 272 -3.24 16.33 0.96
CA ILE A 272 -1.88 16.59 1.45
C ILE A 272 -1.71 16.25 2.93
N ASN A 273 -2.55 16.80 3.84
CA ASN A 273 -2.34 16.62 5.28
C ASN A 273 -3.61 16.41 6.12
N LYS A 274 -4.77 16.13 5.51
CA LYS A 274 -6.06 15.98 6.21
C LYS A 274 -6.46 17.19 7.09
N GLU A 275 -5.98 18.38 6.72
CA GLU A 275 -6.30 19.63 7.38
C GLU A 275 -7.59 20.19 6.78
N CYS A 276 -8.74 19.84 7.37
CA CYS A 276 -10.07 20.40 7.02
C CYS A 276 -10.55 21.41 8.06
N GLY A 277 -9.60 22.17 8.59
CA GLY A 277 -9.79 23.13 9.67
C GLY A 277 -10.56 24.36 9.23
N GLY A 278 -10.69 24.65 7.93
CA GLY A 278 -11.27 25.84 7.32
C GLY A 278 -10.38 27.08 7.39
N GLU A 279 -10.88 28.16 6.79
CA GLU A 279 -10.28 29.48 6.95
C GLU A 279 -10.64 30.06 8.32
N ASP A 280 -9.65 30.69 8.93
CA ASP A 280 -9.80 31.53 10.11
C ASP A 280 -9.83 32.98 9.63
N GLU A 281 -10.91 33.71 9.89
CA GLU A 281 -11.04 35.11 9.44
C GLU A 281 -10.19 36.07 10.28
N GLU A 282 -9.91 35.73 11.54
CA GLU A 282 -9.25 36.60 12.51
C GLU A 282 -7.73 36.48 12.45
N ASP A 283 -7.19 35.30 12.08
CA ASP A 283 -5.74 35.07 12.00
C ASP A 283 -5.22 35.21 10.55
N PRO A 284 -4.62 36.36 10.15
CA PRO A 284 -4.23 36.63 8.78
C PRO A 284 -3.13 35.68 8.24
N GLY A 285 -2.32 35.08 9.13
CA GLY A 285 -1.23 34.17 8.79
C GLY A 285 -1.41 32.73 9.29
N GLY A 286 -2.60 32.39 9.81
CA GLY A 286 -2.86 31.14 10.52
C GLY A 286 -2.54 29.88 9.74
N ALA A 287 -1.93 28.90 10.40
CA ALA A 287 -1.36 27.70 9.77
C ALA A 287 -2.42 26.71 9.25
N GLY A 288 -1.96 25.64 8.60
CA GLY A 288 -2.80 24.52 8.16
C GLY A 288 -3.69 24.91 6.98
N GLU A 289 -4.98 24.55 7.04
CA GLU A 289 -5.91 24.84 5.93
C GLU A 289 -6.14 26.34 5.72
N SER A 290 -6.15 27.14 6.80
CA SER A 290 -6.37 28.59 6.72
C SER A 290 -5.33 29.25 5.82
N ARG A 291 -4.03 28.99 6.06
CA ARG A 291 -2.95 29.51 5.20
C ARG A 291 -3.09 29.08 3.75
N ARG A 292 -3.43 27.81 3.50
CA ARG A 292 -3.59 27.29 2.13
C ARG A 292 -4.71 28.02 1.40
N ILE A 293 -5.85 28.24 2.07
CA ILE A 293 -7.00 28.95 1.49
C ILE A 293 -6.63 30.41 1.19
N LYS A 294 -6.03 31.11 2.16
CA LYS A 294 -5.65 32.52 1.99
C LYS A 294 -4.57 32.69 0.93
N ALA A 295 -3.56 31.82 0.90
CA ALA A 295 -2.55 31.80 -0.16
C ALA A 295 -3.19 31.54 -1.54
N PHE A 296 -4.12 30.57 -1.64
CA PHE A 296 -4.81 30.27 -2.90
C PHE A 296 -5.64 31.47 -3.39
N LYS A 297 -6.39 32.12 -2.50
CA LYS A 297 -7.11 33.37 -2.81
C LYS A 297 -6.16 34.47 -3.27
N TRP A 298 -5.04 34.65 -2.57
CA TRP A 298 -4.02 35.66 -2.91
C TRP A 298 -3.42 35.41 -4.29
N PHE A 299 -2.93 34.20 -4.59
CA PHE A 299 -2.40 33.86 -5.91
C PHE A 299 -3.45 34.00 -7.01
N CYS A 300 -4.71 33.64 -6.76
CA CYS A 300 -5.79 33.83 -7.73
C CYS A 300 -6.01 35.32 -8.05
N ARG A 301 -6.06 36.19 -7.02
CA ARG A 301 -6.17 37.64 -7.21
C ARG A 301 -4.97 38.21 -7.96
N HIS A 302 -3.76 37.83 -7.56
CA HIS A 302 -2.52 38.27 -8.21
C HIS A 302 -2.47 37.83 -9.68
N LEU A 303 -2.94 36.62 -9.99
CA LEU A 303 -3.06 36.12 -11.36
C LEU A 303 -4.35 36.57 -12.07
N ASN A 304 -5.13 37.50 -11.49
CA ASN A 304 -6.37 38.03 -12.06
C ASN A 304 -7.34 36.94 -12.54
N VAL A 305 -7.65 35.99 -11.66
CA VAL A 305 -8.64 34.92 -11.84
C VAL A 305 -9.46 34.69 -10.57
N SER A 306 -10.67 34.16 -10.71
CA SER A 306 -11.49 33.83 -9.54
C SER A 306 -10.95 32.59 -8.80
N ALA A 307 -10.99 32.61 -7.46
CA ALA A 307 -10.72 31.45 -6.60
C ALA A 307 -11.87 30.42 -6.59
N GLY A 308 -13.04 30.79 -7.12
CA GLY A 308 -14.19 29.91 -7.29
C GLY A 308 -15.20 30.01 -6.16
N ILE A 309 -15.96 28.95 -5.92
CA ILE A 309 -17.03 28.97 -4.91
C ILE A 309 -16.42 28.88 -3.51
N GLU A 310 -16.68 29.91 -2.71
CA GLU A 310 -16.14 30.10 -1.36
C GLU A 310 -16.27 28.85 -0.48
N ARG A 311 -17.45 28.23 -0.43
CA ARG A 311 -17.67 26.99 0.34
C ARG A 311 -16.72 25.84 -0.02
N THR A 312 -16.34 25.74 -1.29
CA THR A 312 -15.58 24.60 -1.82
C THR A 312 -14.07 24.81 -1.86
N ILE A 313 -13.59 25.99 -1.42
CA ILE A 313 -12.16 26.21 -1.24
C ILE A 313 -11.66 25.58 0.07
N SER A 314 -12.55 25.27 1.01
CA SER A 314 -12.23 24.47 2.20
C SER A 314 -12.83 23.07 2.11
N CYS A 315 -12.14 22.05 2.61
CA CYS A 315 -12.68 20.71 2.82
C CYS A 315 -13.49 20.56 4.12
N ARG A 316 -13.59 21.58 4.98
CA ARG A 316 -14.41 21.57 6.21
C ARG A 316 -15.87 21.17 5.94
N GLY A 317 -16.43 21.57 4.80
CA GLY A 317 -17.81 21.24 4.40
C GLY A 317 -17.97 19.87 3.73
N MET A 318 -16.90 19.09 3.53
CA MET A 318 -17.00 17.73 2.98
C MET A 318 -17.68 16.82 3.99
N LEU A 319 -18.69 16.06 3.54
CA LEU A 319 -19.48 15.18 4.39
C LEU A 319 -18.80 13.83 4.64
N GLU A 320 -17.91 13.40 3.75
CA GLU A 320 -17.17 12.15 3.84
C GLU A 320 -15.73 12.33 3.35
N GLY A 321 -14.78 11.64 3.98
CA GLY A 321 -13.41 11.55 3.48
C GLY A 321 -13.30 10.63 2.25
N PHE A 322 -12.11 10.58 1.65
CA PHE A 322 -11.87 9.75 0.47
C PHE A 322 -12.03 8.24 0.73
N ASP A 323 -11.96 7.76 1.98
CA ASP A 323 -12.18 6.35 2.31
C ASP A 323 -13.60 5.85 1.99
N ALA A 324 -14.57 6.78 1.86
CA ALA A 324 -15.93 6.51 1.40
C ALA A 324 -16.03 6.36 -0.13
N ASN A 325 -14.95 6.62 -0.88
CA ASN A 325 -14.94 6.42 -2.31
C ASN A 325 -14.93 4.91 -2.64
N PRO A 326 -15.77 4.45 -3.58
CA PRO A 326 -15.91 3.03 -3.89
C PRO A 326 -14.71 2.40 -4.62
N HIS A 327 -13.70 3.20 -4.98
CA HIS A 327 -12.59 2.81 -5.87
C HIS A 327 -11.21 2.79 -5.20
N LYS A 328 -11.14 2.34 -3.93
CA LYS A 328 -9.89 2.10 -3.19
C LYS A 328 -9.25 0.76 -3.56
N TYR A 329 -8.81 0.65 -4.81
CA TYR A 329 -8.26 -0.61 -5.31
C TYR A 329 -6.72 -0.62 -5.31
N SER A 330 -6.16 -1.75 -4.93
CA SER A 330 -4.74 -2.09 -5.07
C SER A 330 -4.55 -3.46 -5.71
N TRP A 331 -3.36 -3.75 -6.21
CA TRP A 331 -3.05 -5.08 -6.76
C TRP A 331 -2.76 -6.09 -5.64
N GLN A 332 -3.39 -7.26 -5.72
CA GLN A 332 -3.16 -8.41 -4.83
C GLN A 332 -2.95 -9.71 -5.64
N PRO A 333 -2.47 -10.81 -5.04
CA PRO A 333 -2.46 -12.11 -5.71
C PRO A 333 -3.89 -12.55 -6.02
N SER A 334 -4.12 -13.13 -7.20
CA SER A 334 -5.42 -13.73 -7.47
C SER A 334 -5.52 -15.05 -6.74
N TRP A 335 -6.20 -15.03 -5.58
CA TRP A 335 -6.44 -16.22 -4.76
C TRP A 335 -7.16 -17.33 -5.52
N SER A 336 -7.89 -16.97 -6.59
CA SER A 336 -8.59 -17.89 -7.48
C SER A 336 -7.65 -18.70 -8.40
N THR A 337 -6.41 -18.24 -8.60
CA THR A 337 -5.41 -18.85 -9.49
C THR A 337 -4.21 -19.41 -8.74
N MET A 338 -3.90 -18.93 -7.54
CA MET A 338 -2.75 -19.35 -6.73
C MET A 338 -2.62 -20.87 -6.49
N TRP A 339 -3.72 -21.63 -6.52
CA TRP A 339 -3.73 -23.08 -6.25
C TRP A 339 -3.84 -23.93 -7.52
N LYS A 340 -3.84 -23.30 -8.70
CA LYS A 340 -3.98 -23.95 -10.01
C LYS A 340 -2.60 -24.10 -10.63
N ALA A 341 -2.37 -25.18 -11.38
CA ALA A 341 -1.17 -25.37 -12.20
C ALA A 341 -1.24 -24.51 -13.47
N GLN A 342 -1.34 -23.19 -13.27
CA GLN A 342 -1.33 -22.16 -14.30
C GLN A 342 -0.48 -20.99 -13.79
N PRO A 343 0.06 -20.13 -14.67
CA PRO A 343 0.86 -18.99 -14.24
C PRO A 343 0.14 -18.15 -13.18
N CYS A 344 0.87 -17.76 -12.13
CA CYS A 344 0.37 -16.86 -11.11
C CYS A 344 -0.13 -15.56 -11.76
N ASP A 345 -1.23 -15.03 -11.23
CA ASP A 345 -1.79 -13.76 -11.67
C ASP A 345 -2.15 -12.89 -10.45
N CYS A 346 -2.36 -11.60 -10.67
CA CYS A 346 -2.86 -10.65 -9.69
C CYS A 346 -4.19 -10.03 -10.13
N GLU A 347 -4.96 -9.57 -9.15
CA GLU A 347 -6.28 -8.96 -9.36
C GLU A 347 -6.46 -7.73 -8.47
N PRO A 348 -7.37 -6.81 -8.81
CA PRO A 348 -7.69 -5.66 -7.97
C PRO A 348 -8.39 -6.09 -6.67
N ALA A 349 -8.01 -5.49 -5.54
CA ALA A 349 -8.58 -5.71 -4.22
C ALA A 349 -9.08 -4.40 -3.59
N PRO A 350 -10.23 -4.38 -2.90
CA PRO A 350 -10.84 -3.15 -2.36
C PRO A 350 -10.22 -2.68 -1.02
N TYR A 351 -8.92 -2.87 -0.84
CA TYR A 351 -8.17 -2.45 0.33
C TYR A 351 -6.83 -1.83 -0.07
N ASN A 352 -6.24 -1.05 0.84
CA ASN A 352 -4.98 -0.36 0.58
C ASN A 352 -3.83 -1.38 0.51
N GLY A 353 -3.05 -1.29 -0.55
CA GLY A 353 -1.86 -2.11 -0.79
C GLY A 353 -0.78 -1.26 -1.44
N ALA A 354 0.44 -1.81 -1.55
CA ALA A 354 1.63 -1.06 -1.95
C ALA A 354 1.65 -0.63 -3.42
N LEU A 355 0.89 -1.32 -4.29
CA LEU A 355 0.74 -0.98 -5.70
C LEU A 355 -0.71 -0.57 -6.01
N PRO A 356 -0.95 0.66 -6.47
CA PRO A 356 -2.30 1.13 -6.77
C PRO A 356 -2.87 0.46 -8.01
N TYR A 357 -4.19 0.24 -7.99
CA TYR A 357 -4.99 -0.09 -9.18
C TYR A 357 -5.90 1.09 -9.51
N TYR A 358 -5.80 1.58 -10.73
CA TYR A 358 -6.58 2.71 -11.23
C TYR A 358 -7.79 2.21 -12.01
N ASP A 359 -8.96 2.15 -11.36
CA ASP A 359 -10.20 1.72 -12.01
C ASP A 359 -10.54 2.64 -13.21
N PRO A 360 -10.69 2.10 -14.43
CA PRO A 360 -11.04 2.86 -15.62
C PRO A 360 -12.31 3.71 -15.51
N LYS A 361 -13.21 3.38 -14.59
CA LYS A 361 -14.44 4.15 -14.34
C LYS A 361 -14.20 5.47 -13.63
N PHE A 362 -13.07 5.61 -12.92
CA PHE A 362 -12.84 6.72 -11.99
C PHE A 362 -11.55 7.48 -12.25
N TYR A 363 -10.55 6.85 -12.87
CA TYR A 363 -9.25 7.47 -13.13
C TYR A 363 -9.03 7.76 -14.62
N PRO A 364 -8.35 8.87 -14.97
CA PRO A 364 -7.97 9.17 -16.34
C PRO A 364 -7.16 8.04 -17.02
N ASP A 365 -7.33 7.87 -18.33
CA ASP A 365 -6.67 6.82 -19.14
C ASP A 365 -5.15 6.74 -18.94
N LYS A 366 -4.50 7.87 -18.67
CA LYS A 366 -3.05 7.91 -18.42
C LYS A 366 -2.65 7.03 -17.23
N PHE A 367 -3.45 6.99 -16.16
CA PHE A 367 -3.20 6.14 -14.99
C PHE A 367 -3.71 4.72 -15.22
N VAL A 368 -4.82 4.56 -15.91
CA VAL A 368 -5.34 3.24 -16.29
C VAL A 368 -4.30 2.44 -17.06
N ARG A 369 -3.53 3.08 -17.96
CA ARG A 369 -2.42 2.43 -18.69
C ARG A 369 -1.25 2.01 -17.80
N GLU A 370 -1.13 2.55 -16.59
CA GLU A 370 -0.12 2.11 -15.62
C GLU A 370 -0.53 0.82 -14.92
N ASN A 371 -1.80 0.41 -14.96
CA ASN A 371 -2.27 -0.84 -14.38
C ASN A 371 -1.52 -2.06 -14.93
N ASP A 372 -1.27 -2.13 -16.24
CA ASP A 372 -0.52 -3.24 -16.83
C ASP A 372 0.91 -3.31 -16.30
N LYS A 373 1.55 -2.15 -16.12
CA LYS A 373 2.89 -2.07 -15.54
C LYS A 373 2.90 -2.43 -14.06
N ASN A 374 1.91 -1.98 -13.29
CA ASN A 374 1.76 -2.34 -11.88
C ASN A 374 1.48 -3.84 -11.71
N ARG A 375 0.64 -4.42 -12.58
CA ARG A 375 0.38 -5.87 -12.67
C ARG A 375 1.68 -6.62 -12.93
N LEU A 376 2.42 -6.25 -13.97
CA LEU A 376 3.72 -6.87 -14.29
C LEU A 376 4.75 -6.68 -13.18
N ARG A 377 4.79 -5.51 -12.55
CA ARG A 377 5.67 -5.22 -11.41
C ARG A 377 5.36 -6.17 -10.25
N TYR A 378 4.07 -6.35 -9.94
CA TYR A 378 3.60 -7.31 -8.94
C TYR A 378 4.07 -8.74 -9.25
N LEU A 379 3.89 -9.20 -10.49
CA LEU A 379 4.28 -10.55 -10.92
C LEU A 379 5.81 -10.74 -10.96
N SER A 380 6.56 -9.72 -11.38
CA SER A 380 8.04 -9.75 -11.45
C SER A 380 8.73 -9.69 -10.08
N ALA A 381 7.97 -9.36 -9.03
CA ALA A 381 8.47 -9.31 -7.66
C ALA A 381 8.62 -10.71 -7.03
N MET A 382 8.08 -11.75 -7.66
CA MET A 382 8.18 -13.13 -7.19
C MET A 382 9.57 -13.72 -7.47
N LEU A 383 10.21 -14.32 -6.47
CA LEU A 383 11.56 -14.89 -6.55
C LEU A 383 11.58 -16.15 -7.43
N THR A 384 12.74 -16.41 -8.03
CA THR A 384 12.97 -17.53 -8.95
C THR A 384 14.07 -18.45 -8.40
N CYS A 385 13.95 -19.75 -8.66
CA CYS A 385 14.99 -20.72 -8.31
C CYS A 385 15.97 -20.90 -9.47
N SER A 386 17.28 -20.78 -9.21
CA SER A 386 18.33 -20.87 -10.24
C SER A 386 18.54 -22.26 -10.82
N LEU A 387 17.98 -23.32 -10.20
CA LEU A 387 18.18 -24.71 -10.64
C LEU A 387 17.05 -25.25 -11.52
N CYS A 388 15.81 -24.85 -11.26
CA CYS A 388 14.64 -25.30 -12.04
C CYS A 388 14.05 -24.20 -12.92
N ASN A 389 14.53 -22.96 -12.79
CA ASN A 389 14.06 -21.79 -13.55
C ASN A 389 12.53 -21.66 -13.54
N ILE A 390 11.90 -22.06 -12.44
CA ILE A 390 10.49 -21.81 -12.16
C ILE A 390 10.39 -20.30 -11.90
N GLU A 391 10.04 -19.54 -12.93
CA GLU A 391 9.91 -18.09 -12.86
C GLU A 391 8.64 -17.72 -12.06
N GLY A 392 8.80 -16.91 -11.02
CA GLY A 392 7.72 -16.19 -10.37
C GLY A 392 6.83 -17.00 -9.42
N GLU A 393 7.34 -18.07 -8.79
CA GLU A 393 6.52 -18.88 -7.87
C GLU A 393 6.80 -18.63 -6.37
N PHE A 394 7.91 -17.98 -5.99
CA PHE A 394 8.28 -17.86 -4.58
C PHE A 394 8.13 -16.43 -4.05
N PRO A 395 7.12 -16.12 -3.24
CA PRO A 395 6.89 -14.77 -2.72
C PRO A 395 7.91 -14.35 -1.64
N THR A 396 8.61 -15.29 -1.00
CA THR A 396 9.60 -15.00 0.06
C THR A 396 10.86 -15.85 -0.06
N ALA A 397 11.98 -15.34 0.46
CA ALA A 397 13.25 -16.07 0.47
C ALA A 397 13.16 -17.36 1.30
N GLN A 398 12.31 -17.38 2.33
CA GLN A 398 12.07 -18.56 3.16
C GLN A 398 11.32 -19.66 2.39
N GLU A 399 10.38 -19.30 1.53
CA GLU A 399 9.67 -20.25 0.66
C GLU A 399 10.56 -20.80 -0.45
N LEU A 400 11.41 -19.95 -1.02
CA LEU A 400 12.44 -20.37 -1.97
C LEU A 400 13.48 -21.32 -1.31
N GLU A 401 13.89 -21.04 -0.07
CA GLU A 401 14.81 -21.89 0.69
C GLU A 401 14.21 -23.28 0.96
N ILE A 402 12.92 -23.33 1.33
CA ILE A 402 12.18 -24.59 1.51
C ILE A 402 12.18 -25.42 0.22
N HIS A 403 11.85 -24.80 -0.91
CA HIS A 403 11.88 -25.44 -2.22
C HIS A 403 13.25 -26.01 -2.56
N ILE A 404 14.31 -25.22 -2.40
CA ILE A 404 15.70 -25.67 -2.65
C ILE A 404 16.07 -26.85 -1.76
N ALA A 405 15.75 -26.76 -0.47
CA ALA A 405 16.05 -27.81 0.48
C ALA A 405 15.31 -29.12 0.17
N VAL A 406 14.05 -29.07 -0.26
CA VAL A 406 13.24 -30.27 -0.51
C VAL A 406 13.49 -30.85 -1.89
N ASP A 407 13.37 -30.03 -2.93
CA ASP A 407 13.27 -30.48 -4.32
C ASP A 407 14.65 -30.68 -4.97
N HIS A 408 15.65 -29.89 -4.53
CA HIS A 408 16.99 -29.92 -5.14
C HIS A 408 18.02 -30.62 -4.27
N VAL A 409 18.07 -30.33 -2.96
CA VAL A 409 19.12 -30.86 -2.07
C VAL A 409 18.64 -32.05 -1.22
N ARG A 410 17.31 -32.26 -1.12
CA ARG A 410 16.67 -33.30 -0.30
C ARG A 410 17.18 -33.32 1.15
N HIS A 411 17.18 -32.15 1.77
CA HIS A 411 17.68 -31.90 3.11
C HIS A 411 16.56 -31.45 4.06
N VAL A 412 16.27 -32.26 5.08
CA VAL A 412 15.23 -31.99 6.09
C VAL A 412 15.75 -32.26 7.51
N PRO A 413 16.65 -31.42 8.04
CA PRO A 413 17.41 -31.71 9.26
C PRO A 413 16.61 -31.47 10.55
N TYR A 414 15.50 -30.74 10.50
CA TYR A 414 14.77 -30.35 11.70
C TYR A 414 13.67 -31.36 12.02
N GLU A 415 13.64 -31.88 13.24
CA GLU A 415 12.62 -32.79 13.76
C GLU A 415 11.79 -32.09 14.84
N CYS A 416 10.47 -32.22 14.73
CA CYS A 416 9.57 -31.80 15.80
C CYS A 416 9.69 -32.76 16.98
N ALA A 417 9.98 -32.24 18.18
CA ALA A 417 10.07 -33.08 19.36
C ALA A 417 8.72 -33.68 19.81
N ARG A 418 7.60 -33.08 19.37
CA ARG A 418 6.23 -33.54 19.68
C ARG A 418 5.66 -34.48 18.60
N CYS A 419 6.13 -34.39 17.36
CA CYS A 419 5.64 -35.20 16.23
C CYS A 419 6.71 -36.19 15.77
N LYS A 420 6.50 -37.49 16.06
CA LYS A 420 7.47 -38.58 15.92
C LYS A 420 8.09 -38.77 14.52
N TYR A 421 7.44 -38.29 13.47
CA TYR A 421 7.88 -38.47 12.07
C TYR A 421 7.91 -37.16 11.27
N ALA A 422 7.64 -36.02 11.91
CA ALA A 422 7.60 -34.75 11.21
C ALA A 422 9.01 -34.18 11.08
N ARG A 423 9.47 -34.09 9.83
CA ARG A 423 10.76 -33.52 9.47
C ARG A 423 10.57 -32.28 8.60
N PHE A 424 11.45 -31.33 8.76
CA PHE A 424 11.32 -30.00 8.20
C PHE A 424 12.64 -29.55 7.56
N PRO A 425 12.57 -28.88 6.39
CA PRO A 425 13.73 -28.41 5.64
C PRO A 425 14.43 -27.21 6.29
N THR A 426 13.67 -26.31 6.91
CA THR A 426 14.19 -25.06 7.47
C THR A 426 13.67 -24.81 8.87
N GLU A 427 14.40 -24.00 9.63
CA GLU A 427 13.98 -23.55 10.96
C GLU A 427 12.65 -22.77 10.91
N TYR A 428 12.42 -22.03 9.82
CA TYR A 428 11.16 -21.36 9.55
C TYR A 428 10.00 -22.37 9.43
N SER A 429 10.16 -23.43 8.63
CA SER A 429 9.11 -24.42 8.39
C SER A 429 8.72 -25.21 9.65
N ILE A 430 9.68 -25.53 10.53
CA ILE A 430 9.38 -26.18 11.81
C ILE A 430 8.73 -25.20 12.79
N ARG A 431 9.17 -23.94 12.88
CA ARG A 431 8.52 -22.93 13.74
C ARG A 431 7.09 -22.65 13.30
N PHE A 432 6.84 -22.59 11.99
CA PHE A 432 5.50 -22.49 11.44
C PHE A 432 4.65 -23.70 11.84
N HIS A 433 5.19 -24.92 11.72
CA HIS A 433 4.51 -26.13 12.20
C HIS A 433 4.17 -26.07 13.70
N TYR A 434 5.10 -25.63 14.56
CA TYR A 434 4.83 -25.48 16.00
C TYR A 434 3.74 -24.46 16.30
N ARG A 435 3.72 -23.31 15.61
CA ARG A 435 2.65 -22.31 15.77
C ARG A 435 1.28 -22.89 15.39
N GLN A 436 1.20 -23.56 14.24
CA GLN A 436 -0.05 -24.05 13.68
C GLN A 436 -0.56 -25.35 14.34
N THR A 437 0.36 -26.22 14.78
CA THR A 437 0.04 -27.57 15.25
C THR A 437 0.12 -27.70 16.77
N HIS A 438 0.84 -26.78 17.42
CA HIS A 438 1.11 -26.83 18.86
C HIS A 438 0.72 -25.54 19.60
N ASN A 439 0.09 -24.57 18.93
CA ASN A 439 -0.43 -23.31 19.50
C ASN A 439 0.58 -22.52 20.34
N LEU A 440 1.85 -22.52 19.95
CA LEU A 440 2.88 -21.69 20.59
C LEU A 440 2.88 -20.32 19.92
N THR A 441 2.48 -19.28 20.66
CA THR A 441 2.28 -17.92 20.13
C THR A 441 3.56 -17.08 20.09
N ASN A 442 4.59 -17.41 20.88
CA ASN A 442 5.83 -16.63 20.98
C ASN A 442 7.09 -17.37 20.52
N ALA A 443 8.07 -16.63 19.98
CA ALA A 443 9.33 -17.16 19.45
C ALA A 443 10.34 -17.60 20.54
N MET A 444 10.12 -17.21 21.80
CA MET A 444 10.93 -17.53 22.97
C MET A 444 10.14 -18.31 24.02
N ASP A 445 9.39 -19.32 23.59
CA ASP A 445 8.76 -20.25 24.53
C ASP A 445 9.82 -21.26 25.05
N PRO A 446 10.07 -21.35 26.36
CA PRO A 446 11.04 -22.27 26.94
C PRO A 446 10.74 -23.76 26.66
N ASP A 447 9.52 -24.10 26.22
CA ASP A 447 9.14 -25.47 25.82
C ASP A 447 9.33 -25.77 24.32
N LEU A 448 9.84 -24.83 23.52
CA LEU A 448 10.13 -25.03 22.10
C LEU A 448 11.41 -25.88 21.91
N LYS A 449 11.28 -27.20 22.03
CA LYS A 449 12.38 -28.14 21.78
C LYS A 449 12.45 -28.53 20.30
N ILE A 450 13.23 -27.78 19.51
CA ILE A 450 13.56 -28.15 18.12
C ILE A 450 14.77 -29.10 18.15
N ARG A 451 14.63 -30.30 17.57
CA ARG A 451 15.77 -31.21 17.38
C ARG A 451 16.33 -31.01 15.98
N CYS A 452 17.63 -30.77 15.87
CA CYS A 452 18.34 -30.69 14.59
C CYS A 452 19.25 -31.90 14.43
N ILE A 453 19.13 -32.63 13.32
CA ILE A 453 20.01 -33.74 12.99
C ILE A 453 21.31 -33.16 12.42
N VAL A 454 22.35 -33.13 13.25
CA VAL A 454 23.68 -32.67 12.85
C VAL A 454 24.50 -33.88 12.39
N SER A 455 24.86 -33.90 11.10
CA SER A 455 25.80 -34.87 10.52
C SER A 455 26.74 -34.15 9.56
N ALA A 456 27.91 -34.73 9.27
CA ALA A 456 28.85 -34.15 8.31
C ALA A 456 28.22 -33.96 6.92
N ASP A 457 27.43 -34.94 6.46
CA ASP A 457 26.65 -34.84 5.21
C ASP A 457 25.54 -33.77 5.31
N GLY A 458 24.86 -33.70 6.46
CA GLY A 458 23.83 -32.68 6.71
C GLY A 458 24.38 -31.25 6.66
N MET A 459 25.54 -30.99 7.28
CA MET A 459 26.19 -29.68 7.23
C MET A 459 26.64 -29.31 5.82
N ARG A 460 27.11 -30.28 5.03
CA ARG A 460 27.44 -30.07 3.61
C ARG A 460 26.20 -29.68 2.81
N LYS A 461 25.11 -30.43 2.95
CA LYS A 461 23.83 -30.15 2.29
C LYS A 461 23.23 -28.81 2.72
N GLN A 462 23.36 -28.43 3.99
CA GLN A 462 22.90 -27.11 4.45
C GLN A 462 23.70 -25.96 3.81
N LYS A 463 25.03 -26.13 3.66
CA LYS A 463 25.86 -25.17 2.91
C LYS A 463 25.45 -25.10 1.43
N GLU A 464 25.12 -26.24 0.84
CA GLU A 464 24.64 -26.34 -0.55
C GLU A 464 23.30 -25.63 -0.76
N VAL A 465 22.30 -25.86 0.12
CA VAL A 465 21.02 -25.13 0.12
C VAL A 465 21.26 -23.62 0.18
N LYS A 466 22.11 -23.16 1.10
CA LYS A 466 22.42 -21.73 1.25
C LYS A 466 23.15 -21.16 0.04
N ALA A 467 24.06 -21.91 -0.57
CA ALA A 467 24.76 -21.49 -1.78
C ALA A 467 23.80 -21.34 -2.98
N ILE A 468 22.89 -22.31 -3.17
CA ILE A 468 21.87 -22.26 -4.22
C ILE A 468 20.87 -21.14 -3.95
N LEU A 469 20.46 -20.94 -2.69
CA LEU A 469 19.57 -19.83 -2.31
C LEU A 469 20.21 -18.48 -2.60
N ASN A 470 21.46 -18.28 -2.20
CA ASN A 470 22.20 -17.05 -2.48
C ASN A 470 22.36 -16.82 -3.99
N THR A 471 22.62 -17.89 -4.75
CA THR A 471 22.68 -17.84 -6.22
C THR A 471 21.32 -17.50 -6.83
N SER A 472 20.23 -18.07 -6.31
CA SER A 472 18.85 -17.83 -6.77
C SER A 472 18.37 -16.43 -6.43
N LEU A 473 18.72 -15.91 -5.25
CA LEU A 473 18.46 -14.53 -4.84
C LEU A 473 19.29 -13.55 -5.67
N ALA A 474 20.57 -13.85 -5.90
CA ALA A 474 21.43 -13.06 -6.79
C ALA A 474 20.92 -13.09 -8.23
N THR A 475 20.47 -14.24 -8.74
CA THR A 475 19.90 -14.39 -10.09
C THR A 475 18.54 -13.73 -10.21
N SER A 476 17.69 -13.77 -9.19
CA SER A 476 16.40 -13.06 -9.20
C SER A 476 16.61 -11.54 -9.16
N ARG A 477 17.58 -11.06 -8.34
CA ARG A 477 18.01 -9.65 -8.32
C ARG A 477 18.68 -9.24 -9.64
N ALA A 478 19.50 -10.11 -10.22
CA ALA A 478 20.20 -9.90 -11.49
C ALA A 478 19.25 -9.98 -12.69
N SER A 479 18.23 -10.86 -12.70
CA SER A 479 17.19 -10.92 -13.74
C SER A 479 16.23 -9.74 -13.63
N ASN A 480 15.93 -9.27 -12.42
CA ASN A 480 15.15 -8.05 -12.21
C ASN A 480 15.92 -6.79 -12.62
N THR A 481 17.26 -6.81 -12.60
CA THR A 481 18.11 -5.73 -13.15
C THR A 481 18.43 -5.94 -14.64
N ALA A 482 18.60 -7.16 -15.13
CA ALA A 482 19.01 -7.51 -16.49
C ALA A 482 17.86 -7.55 -17.51
N LYS A 483 16.64 -7.98 -17.13
CA LYS A 483 15.44 -7.82 -17.99
C LYS A 483 15.14 -6.33 -18.24
N TRP A 484 15.62 -5.44 -17.36
CA TRP A 484 15.60 -3.98 -17.56
C TRP A 484 16.82 -3.46 -18.34
N GLN A 485 18.04 -3.98 -18.09
CA GLN A 485 19.26 -3.56 -18.80
C GLN A 485 19.37 -4.06 -20.24
N GLN A 486 18.70 -5.14 -20.63
CA GLN A 486 18.72 -5.60 -22.04
C GLN A 486 18.06 -4.63 -23.04
N LYS A 487 17.44 -3.52 -22.57
CA LYS A 487 17.03 -2.37 -23.41
C LYS A 487 17.90 -1.11 -23.27
N SER A 488 19.00 -1.16 -22.53
CA SER A 488 19.94 -0.05 -22.39
C SER A 488 21.35 -0.58 -22.19
N LYS A 489 22.16 -0.55 -23.26
CA LYS A 489 23.59 -0.87 -23.18
C LYS A 489 24.27 0.01 -22.11
N PRO A 490 25.16 -0.54 -21.26
CA PRO A 490 25.94 0.26 -20.31
C PRO A 490 27.12 0.93 -21.02
N VAL A 491 27.45 2.15 -20.63
CA VAL A 491 28.76 2.78 -20.86
C VAL A 491 29.49 2.78 -19.53
N GLU A 492 30.76 2.38 -19.55
CA GLU A 492 31.63 2.22 -18.38
C GLU A 492 31.82 3.51 -17.58
N SER A 493 31.91 3.34 -16.26
CA SER A 493 32.07 4.39 -15.25
C SER A 493 33.43 5.08 -15.35
N ALA A 494 33.42 6.40 -15.51
CA ALA A 494 34.55 7.26 -15.18
C ALA A 494 34.25 8.00 -13.86
N SER A 495 35.30 8.20 -13.08
CA SER A 495 35.38 8.93 -11.81
C SER A 495 34.67 10.30 -11.85
N PRO A 496 34.23 10.84 -10.69
CA PRO A 496 33.37 12.03 -10.67
C PRO A 496 34.08 13.23 -11.32
N PRO A 497 33.50 13.84 -12.36
CA PRO A 497 33.97 15.12 -12.85
C PRO A 497 33.46 16.21 -11.91
N THR A 498 34.38 17.05 -11.42
CA THR A 498 34.06 18.39 -10.93
C THR A 498 33.53 19.21 -12.12
N VAL A 499 32.25 19.57 -12.09
CA VAL A 499 31.63 20.38 -13.14
C VAL A 499 31.58 21.83 -12.67
N ALA A 500 32.38 22.67 -13.32
CA ALA A 500 32.25 24.12 -13.28
C ALA A 500 30.94 24.53 -13.96
N TYR A 501 30.10 25.29 -13.24
CA TYR A 501 28.89 25.89 -13.76
C TYR A 501 29.24 27.17 -14.52
N ASN A 502 28.67 27.34 -15.72
CA ASN A 502 28.90 28.50 -16.58
C ASN A 502 28.55 29.82 -15.87
N GLU A 503 29.44 30.80 -16.03
CA GLU A 503 29.54 32.10 -15.36
C GLU A 503 28.39 33.11 -15.63
N GLU A 504 27.25 32.71 -16.20
CA GLU A 504 26.15 33.66 -16.51
C GLU A 504 25.29 34.07 -15.29
N CYS A 505 25.59 33.55 -14.09
CA CYS A 505 25.05 34.10 -12.84
C CYS A 505 25.93 35.18 -12.20
N ILE A 506 27.04 35.59 -12.85
CA ILE A 506 27.94 36.64 -12.37
C ILE A 506 27.76 37.88 -13.25
N LYS A 507 27.18 38.92 -12.65
CA LYS A 507 27.02 40.34 -13.03
C LYS A 507 25.56 40.77 -13.09
N GLN A 508 24.99 40.99 -11.91
CA GLN A 508 24.23 42.23 -11.69
C GLN A 508 24.89 42.91 -10.50
N GLU A 509 25.27 44.15 -10.72
CA GLU A 509 25.96 45.02 -9.77
C GLU A 509 25.11 45.21 -8.52
N GLU A 510 25.79 45.30 -7.38
CA GLU A 510 25.26 45.67 -6.08
C GLU A 510 24.62 47.07 -6.19
N ASP A 511 23.28 47.12 -6.18
CA ASP A 511 22.55 48.30 -5.75
C ASP A 511 21.64 47.87 -4.58
N ASP A 512 22.24 47.90 -3.40
CA ASP A 512 21.54 47.78 -2.11
C ASP A 512 20.71 49.05 -1.87
N ASN A 513 19.47 49.10 -2.37
CA ASN A 513 18.43 49.94 -1.78
C ASN A 513 17.01 49.55 -2.24
N TYR A 514 16.37 48.64 -1.51
CA TYR A 514 14.91 48.49 -1.55
C TYR A 514 14.32 48.86 -0.19
N GLY A 515 14.30 50.16 0.10
CA GLY A 515 13.43 50.73 1.11
C GLY A 515 12.04 50.96 0.53
N CYS A 516 11.02 50.28 1.06
CA CYS A 516 9.62 50.66 0.83
C CYS A 516 9.39 52.08 1.37
N SER A 517 9.10 53.04 0.48
CA SER A 517 8.67 54.39 0.87
C SER A 517 7.13 54.47 0.86
N PRO A 518 6.49 54.98 1.93
CA PRO A 518 5.04 55.15 1.99
C PRO A 518 4.61 56.54 1.48
N PRO A 519 3.34 56.74 1.05
CA PRO A 519 2.76 58.07 0.90
C PRO A 519 1.88 58.47 2.10
N LEU A 520 2.32 59.57 2.73
CA LEU A 520 1.56 60.73 3.26
C LEU A 520 0.48 60.53 4.34
N GLU A 521 0.80 61.14 5.48
CA GLU A 521 0.09 61.32 6.75
C GLU A 521 -1.26 62.07 6.67
N ILE A 522 -2.22 61.68 7.52
CA ILE A 522 -3.11 62.60 8.25
C ILE A 522 -3.21 62.11 9.70
N ASP A 523 -3.11 63.08 10.60
CA ASP A 523 -2.75 63.05 12.00
C ASP A 523 -3.96 62.94 12.97
N GLU A 524 -3.60 62.74 14.24
CA GLU A 524 -4.28 63.04 15.50
C GLU A 524 -5.14 61.96 16.18
N GLY A 525 -4.60 61.46 17.32
CA GLY A 525 -5.22 61.81 18.60
C GLY A 525 -5.45 60.69 19.63
N ASP A 526 -4.46 60.50 20.50
CA ASP A 526 -4.48 60.25 21.96
C ASP A 526 -5.67 59.52 22.64
N VAL A 527 -5.37 58.57 23.56
CA VAL A 527 -5.47 58.75 25.04
C VAL A 527 -5.02 57.47 25.78
N GLU A 528 -4.37 57.72 26.92
CA GLU A 528 -3.61 56.90 27.86
C GLU A 528 -4.35 55.86 28.75
N ALA A 529 -3.55 54.85 29.18
CA ALA A 529 -3.24 54.33 30.54
C ALA A 529 -4.26 53.58 31.45
N ASP A 530 -3.75 52.41 31.92
CA ASP A 530 -3.79 51.75 33.25
C ASP A 530 -5.17 51.38 33.89
N ILE A 531 -5.37 50.35 34.74
CA ILE A 531 -4.66 49.89 35.96
C ILE A 531 -5.16 48.46 36.38
N ASN A 532 -4.22 47.61 36.85
CA ASN A 532 -4.17 46.42 37.76
C ASN A 532 -5.38 45.63 38.35
N GLU A 533 -5.11 44.30 38.50
CA GLU A 533 -5.29 43.31 39.62
C GLU A 533 -6.42 43.52 40.67
N ASP A 534 -7.20 42.52 41.15
CA ASP A 534 -6.75 41.37 41.97
C ASP A 534 -7.92 40.44 42.48
N VAL A 535 -7.60 39.16 42.79
CA VAL A 535 -8.05 38.29 43.94
C VAL A 535 -9.26 37.28 43.89
N ALA A 536 -8.89 36.03 44.25
CA ALA A 536 -9.51 34.94 45.08
C ALA A 536 -10.41 33.79 44.52
N ASP A 537 -9.81 32.59 44.48
CA ASP A 537 -10.14 31.29 45.12
C ASP A 537 -11.58 30.92 45.55
N ASP A 538 -12.01 29.69 45.19
CA ASP A 538 -12.41 28.65 46.17
C ASP A 538 -12.42 27.22 45.57
N VAL A 539 -12.10 26.26 46.43
CA VAL A 539 -11.90 24.80 46.22
C VAL A 539 -13.06 24.04 46.87
N SER A 540 -13.55 22.94 46.27
CA SER A 540 -13.93 21.75 47.07
C SER A 540 -14.12 20.48 46.23
N GLN A 541 -13.68 19.37 46.83
CA GLN A 541 -13.68 17.99 46.33
C GLN A 541 -14.83 17.16 46.95
N SER A 542 -15.42 16.25 46.13
CA SER A 542 -15.98 14.86 46.30
C SER A 542 -16.38 14.31 47.71
N PRO A 543 -17.23 13.25 47.91
CA PRO A 543 -17.26 11.93 47.19
C PRO A 543 -18.66 11.16 47.22
N PRO A 544 -18.81 9.80 47.30
CA PRO A 544 -19.42 8.92 46.26
C PRO A 544 -20.56 7.94 46.74
N GLU A 545 -20.82 6.84 46.00
CA GLU A 545 -21.73 5.64 46.20
C GLU A 545 -23.07 5.66 45.41
N GLN A 546 -23.70 4.59 44.87
CA GLN A 546 -23.73 3.11 45.05
C GLN A 546 -24.53 2.44 43.88
N ALA A 547 -24.50 1.09 43.77
CA ALA A 547 -25.16 0.25 42.75
C ALA A 547 -26.44 -0.47 43.25
N VAL A 548 -27.34 -0.93 42.35
CA VAL A 548 -28.41 -1.92 42.62
C VAL A 548 -28.63 -2.88 41.42
N GLU A 549 -28.90 -4.15 41.75
CA GLU A 549 -28.99 -5.38 40.93
C GLU A 549 -30.41 -5.73 40.42
N GLU A 550 -30.51 -6.65 39.43
CA GLU A 550 -31.67 -7.53 39.21
C GLU A 550 -31.23 -8.90 38.61
N GLU A 551 -31.68 -10.03 39.20
CA GLU A 551 -31.32 -11.44 38.89
C GLU A 551 -32.44 -12.21 38.14
N VAL A 552 -32.08 -13.19 37.27
CA VAL A 552 -32.81 -14.47 36.99
C VAL A 552 -31.86 -15.49 36.28
N PRO A 553 -32.12 -16.83 36.20
CA PRO A 553 -31.76 -17.90 37.15
C PRO A 553 -30.80 -18.99 36.58
N GLU A 554 -30.35 -19.86 37.49
CA GLU A 554 -29.32 -20.91 37.39
C GLU A 554 -29.69 -22.15 36.52
N GLN A 555 -28.76 -22.59 35.64
CA GLN A 555 -28.76 -23.92 34.98
C GLN A 555 -27.41 -24.64 35.16
N ALA A 556 -27.48 -25.93 35.47
CA ALA A 556 -26.39 -26.83 35.83
C ALA A 556 -25.26 -26.97 34.76
N PRO A 557 -24.01 -27.27 35.17
CA PRO A 557 -22.88 -27.32 34.24
C PRO A 557 -22.93 -28.56 33.33
N ALA A 558 -22.94 -28.30 32.01
CA ALA A 558 -22.75 -29.32 30.99
C ALA A 558 -21.28 -29.78 30.95
N GLU A 559 -21.11 -31.11 31.03
CA GLU A 559 -19.82 -31.81 30.90
C GLU A 559 -19.20 -31.54 29.51
N GLN A 560 -18.05 -30.86 29.47
CA GLN A 560 -17.34 -30.54 28.24
C GLN A 560 -16.70 -31.81 27.64
N VAL A 561 -17.19 -32.26 26.48
CA VAL A 561 -16.50 -33.27 25.67
C VAL A 561 -15.43 -32.56 24.84
N GLU A 562 -14.16 -32.79 25.15
CA GLU A 562 -13.03 -32.28 24.37
C GLU A 562 -13.09 -32.76 22.89
N PRO A 563 -12.80 -31.88 21.91
CA PRO A 563 -12.79 -32.26 20.49
C PRO A 563 -11.62 -33.21 20.18
N ARG A 564 -11.91 -34.35 19.54
CA ARG A 564 -10.88 -35.31 19.10
C ARG A 564 -9.94 -34.67 18.09
N LYS A 565 -8.64 -34.62 18.41
CA LYS A 565 -7.57 -34.20 17.49
C LYS A 565 -7.57 -35.07 16.24
N ILE A 566 -7.69 -34.43 15.07
CA ILE A 566 -7.66 -35.09 13.75
C ILE A 566 -6.22 -35.04 13.22
N GLU A 567 -5.62 -36.20 13.01
CA GLU A 567 -4.24 -36.34 12.52
C GLU A 567 -4.18 -36.11 11.00
N LEU A 568 -3.20 -35.31 10.53
CA LEU A 568 -2.98 -34.96 9.12
C LEU A 568 -1.69 -35.60 8.60
N MET A 569 -1.71 -36.10 7.37
CA MET A 569 -0.60 -36.80 6.69
C MET A 569 -0.32 -36.21 5.30
N PRO A 570 0.95 -35.96 4.95
CA PRO A 570 1.34 -35.47 3.62
C PRO A 570 1.30 -36.58 2.57
N CYS A 571 0.84 -36.24 1.37
CA CYS A 571 1.01 -37.06 0.18
C CYS A 571 2.47 -36.99 -0.31
N LEU A 572 3.12 -38.12 -0.55
CA LEU A 572 4.53 -38.13 -0.97
C LEU A 572 4.76 -37.81 -2.45
N GLU A 573 3.71 -37.82 -3.25
CA GLU A 573 3.81 -37.48 -4.68
C GLU A 573 3.55 -35.98 -4.91
N CYS A 574 2.83 -35.28 -4.02
CA CYS A 574 2.48 -33.87 -4.22
C CYS A 574 2.49 -32.98 -2.97
N GLY A 575 2.98 -33.46 -1.84
CA GLY A 575 3.15 -32.71 -0.59
C GLY A 575 1.87 -32.32 0.16
N ASN A 576 0.70 -32.38 -0.47
CA ASN A 576 -0.57 -31.93 0.13
C ASN A 576 -0.96 -32.73 1.38
N MET A 577 -1.40 -32.01 2.41
CA MET A 577 -1.83 -32.57 3.68
C MET A 577 -3.28 -33.09 3.60
N THR A 578 -3.53 -34.27 4.14
CA THR A 578 -4.85 -34.93 4.16
C THR A 578 -5.11 -35.54 5.52
N THR A 579 -6.37 -35.66 5.95
CA THR A 579 -6.66 -36.38 7.22
C THR A 579 -6.24 -37.84 7.10
N ALA A 580 -5.70 -38.41 8.18
CA ALA A 580 -5.16 -39.76 8.24
C ALA A 580 -6.25 -40.85 8.20
N GLN A 581 -7.23 -40.69 7.32
CA GLN A 581 -8.36 -41.57 7.11
C GLN A 581 -8.29 -42.14 5.70
N ARG A 582 -8.60 -43.43 5.56
CA ARG A 582 -8.54 -44.13 4.26
C ARG A 582 -9.45 -43.50 3.20
N THR A 583 -10.61 -42.99 3.60
CA THR A 583 -11.55 -42.27 2.73
C THR A 583 -10.95 -40.95 2.24
N SER A 584 -10.28 -40.20 3.10
CA SER A 584 -9.60 -38.96 2.74
C SER A 584 -8.42 -39.18 1.80
N PHE A 585 -7.67 -40.27 1.97
CA PHE A 585 -6.60 -40.65 1.05
C PHE A 585 -7.15 -41.00 -0.34
N ALA A 586 -8.20 -41.81 -0.41
CA ALA A 586 -8.83 -42.17 -1.68
C ALA A 586 -9.46 -40.95 -2.36
N TYR A 587 -10.08 -40.04 -1.60
CA TYR A 587 -10.61 -38.78 -2.11
C TYR A 587 -9.50 -37.89 -2.68
N HIS A 588 -8.41 -37.70 -1.92
CA HIS A 588 -7.26 -36.92 -2.36
C HIS A 588 -6.64 -37.50 -3.64
N VAL A 589 -6.41 -38.80 -3.65
CA VAL A 589 -5.77 -39.48 -4.78
C VAL A 589 -6.61 -39.40 -6.03
N ASN A 590 -7.92 -39.62 -5.92
CA ASN A 590 -8.76 -39.56 -7.10
C ASN A 590 -8.96 -38.11 -7.59
N THR A 591 -9.07 -37.13 -6.71
CA THR A 591 -9.28 -35.73 -7.13
C THR A 591 -7.99 -35.04 -7.62
N ARG A 592 -6.82 -35.50 -7.19
CA ARG A 592 -5.53 -34.83 -7.49
C ARG A 592 -4.64 -35.60 -8.45
N HIS A 593 -4.66 -36.94 -8.44
CA HIS A 593 -3.74 -37.75 -9.24
C HIS A 593 -4.44 -38.49 -10.38
N LEU A 594 -5.55 -39.18 -10.11
CA LEU A 594 -6.18 -40.05 -11.10
C LEU A 594 -7.32 -39.41 -11.90
N ARG A 595 -8.04 -38.46 -11.30
CA ARG A 595 -9.18 -37.71 -11.87
C ARG A 595 -10.22 -38.60 -12.56
N ARG A 596 -10.50 -39.79 -12.02
CA ARG A 596 -11.54 -40.68 -12.57
C ARG A 596 -12.93 -40.17 -12.20
N GLU A 597 -13.84 -40.20 -13.17
CA GLU A 597 -15.24 -39.84 -12.99
C GLU A 597 -15.95 -40.95 -12.20
N ILE A 598 -16.01 -40.76 -10.89
CA ILE A 598 -16.52 -41.76 -9.96
C ILE A 598 -18.03 -41.88 -10.05
N PHE A 599 -18.70 -40.74 -10.24
CA PHE A 599 -20.13 -40.72 -10.47
C PHE A 599 -20.47 -39.86 -11.67
N ARG A 600 -21.51 -40.26 -12.41
CA ARG A 600 -22.08 -39.47 -13.50
C ARG A 600 -23.60 -39.47 -13.38
N CYS A 601 -24.21 -38.31 -13.60
CA CYS A 601 -25.65 -38.19 -13.68
C CYS A 601 -26.07 -38.41 -15.12
N LEU A 602 -26.85 -39.44 -15.40
CA LEU A 602 -27.33 -39.74 -16.75
C LEU A 602 -28.40 -38.76 -17.23
N GLY A 603 -29.06 -38.03 -16.31
CA GLY A 603 -30.07 -37.02 -16.64
C GLY A 603 -29.51 -35.70 -17.18
N CYS A 604 -28.31 -35.29 -16.75
CA CYS A 604 -27.69 -34.03 -17.19
C CYS A 604 -26.19 -34.16 -17.56
N ASN A 605 -25.69 -35.38 -17.63
CA ASN A 605 -24.31 -35.76 -17.94
C ASN A 605 -23.22 -35.15 -17.04
N LYS A 606 -23.59 -34.58 -15.89
CA LYS A 606 -22.65 -34.01 -14.92
C LYS A 606 -21.84 -35.12 -14.25
N THR A 607 -20.56 -34.88 -13.98
CA THR A 607 -19.62 -35.88 -13.43
C THR A 607 -18.99 -35.41 -12.13
N TRP A 608 -18.73 -36.34 -11.21
CA TRP A 608 -18.06 -36.10 -9.93
C TRP A 608 -16.79 -36.92 -9.83
N LEU A 609 -15.71 -36.26 -9.44
CA LEU A 609 -14.42 -36.89 -9.11
C LEU A 609 -14.36 -37.31 -7.63
N THR A 610 -15.37 -36.97 -6.85
CA THR A 610 -15.44 -37.29 -5.42
C THR A 610 -15.86 -38.73 -5.23
N ILE A 611 -15.31 -39.39 -4.20
CA ILE A 611 -15.68 -40.78 -3.87
C ILE A 611 -16.96 -40.86 -3.01
N ALA A 612 -17.51 -39.72 -2.61
CA ALA A 612 -18.64 -39.62 -1.71
C ALA A 612 -19.97 -39.61 -2.47
N ARG A 613 -20.75 -40.70 -2.33
CA ARG A 613 -22.08 -40.84 -2.97
C ARG A 613 -23.05 -39.72 -2.56
N SER A 614 -22.83 -39.09 -1.41
CA SER A 614 -23.63 -37.95 -0.94
C SER A 614 -23.64 -36.76 -1.89
N ASP A 615 -22.58 -36.58 -2.69
CA ASP A 615 -22.44 -35.39 -3.53
C ASP A 615 -23.34 -35.47 -4.77
N ILE A 616 -23.38 -36.64 -5.42
CA ILE A 616 -24.32 -36.88 -6.51
C ILE A 616 -25.76 -37.05 -6.00
N ALA A 617 -25.96 -37.67 -4.82
CA ALA A 617 -27.30 -37.80 -4.24
C ALA A 617 -27.94 -36.43 -3.93
N LYS A 618 -27.16 -35.45 -3.44
CA LYS A 618 -27.63 -34.07 -3.27
C LYS A 618 -28.01 -33.43 -4.59
N HIS A 619 -27.22 -33.66 -5.64
CA HIS A 619 -27.52 -33.14 -6.96
C HIS A 619 -28.80 -33.75 -7.55
N VAL A 620 -28.94 -35.08 -7.53
CA VAL A 620 -30.14 -35.77 -8.05
C VAL A 620 -31.38 -35.37 -7.27
N LYS A 621 -31.27 -35.21 -5.95
CA LYS A 621 -32.37 -34.69 -5.12
C LYS A 621 -32.78 -33.27 -5.51
N ALA A 622 -31.83 -32.41 -5.87
CA ALA A 622 -32.09 -31.01 -6.21
C ALA A 622 -32.50 -30.79 -7.68
N ALA A 623 -31.97 -31.58 -8.61
CA ALA A 623 -32.12 -31.36 -10.05
C ALA A 623 -33.02 -32.38 -10.76
N HIS A 624 -33.25 -33.55 -10.16
CA HIS A 624 -33.98 -34.67 -10.75
C HIS A 624 -34.97 -35.32 -9.77
N ASN A 625 -35.53 -34.53 -8.85
CA ASN A 625 -36.52 -34.93 -7.84
C ASN A 625 -36.16 -36.18 -7.01
N GLY A 626 -34.88 -36.49 -6.88
CA GLY A 626 -34.40 -37.64 -6.12
C GLY A 626 -34.44 -38.97 -6.87
N ASP A 627 -34.60 -38.98 -8.19
CA ASP A 627 -34.53 -40.19 -9.01
C ASP A 627 -33.11 -40.78 -9.06
N GLU A 628 -32.79 -41.65 -8.10
CA GLU A 628 -31.48 -42.30 -7.98
C GLU A 628 -31.14 -43.24 -9.16
N SER A 629 -32.10 -43.59 -10.03
CA SER A 629 -31.83 -44.41 -11.22
C SER A 629 -30.92 -43.70 -12.23
N LEU A 630 -30.82 -42.37 -12.14
CA LEU A 630 -29.95 -41.54 -12.98
C LEU A 630 -28.50 -41.49 -12.51
N ILE A 631 -28.13 -42.23 -11.46
CA ILE A 631 -26.77 -42.27 -10.91
C ILE A 631 -25.99 -43.45 -11.50
N GLU A 632 -25.03 -43.14 -12.37
CA GLU A 632 -23.99 -44.09 -12.76
C GLU A 632 -22.86 -44.07 -11.72
N ASP A 633 -22.56 -45.22 -11.10
CA ASP A 633 -21.57 -45.39 -10.03
C ASP A 633 -20.40 -46.26 -10.51
N ASN A 634 -19.27 -45.60 -10.83
CA ASN A 634 -18.08 -46.24 -11.36
C ASN A 634 -17.04 -46.58 -10.28
N ARG A 635 -17.40 -46.57 -8.99
CA ARG A 635 -16.43 -46.80 -7.89
C ARG A 635 -15.75 -48.15 -7.97
N ASP A 636 -16.47 -49.20 -8.32
CA ASP A 636 -15.91 -50.55 -8.39
C ASP A 636 -14.95 -50.71 -9.57
N LYS A 637 -15.23 -50.01 -10.68
CA LYS A 637 -14.38 -50.00 -11.88
C LYS A 637 -13.01 -49.38 -11.62
N TYR A 638 -12.95 -48.28 -10.85
CA TYR A 638 -11.70 -47.55 -10.58
C TYR A 638 -11.08 -47.85 -9.21
N ASN A 639 -11.66 -48.79 -8.45
CA ASN A 639 -11.25 -49.07 -7.08
C ASN A 639 -9.80 -49.50 -6.97
N ASP A 640 -9.38 -50.43 -7.83
CA ASP A 640 -8.03 -51.00 -7.79
C ASP A 640 -6.96 -49.99 -8.20
N GLU A 641 -7.27 -49.13 -9.19
CA GLU A 641 -6.40 -48.04 -9.62
C GLU A 641 -6.21 -47.02 -8.49
N ILE A 642 -7.30 -46.61 -7.82
CA ILE A 642 -7.25 -45.71 -6.66
C ILE A 642 -6.46 -46.34 -5.51
N ARG A 643 -6.64 -47.63 -5.23
CA ARG A 643 -5.87 -48.31 -4.17
C ARG A 643 -4.38 -48.38 -4.47
N GLN A 644 -4.00 -48.62 -5.72
CA GLN A 644 -2.58 -48.66 -6.11
C GLN A 644 -1.95 -47.27 -5.96
N MET A 645 -2.64 -46.22 -6.40
CA MET A 645 -2.14 -44.85 -6.28
C MET A 645 -2.13 -44.37 -4.82
N VAL A 646 -3.09 -44.77 -3.97
CA VAL A 646 -3.04 -44.52 -2.52
C VAL A 646 -1.83 -45.18 -1.88
N LYS A 647 -1.47 -46.41 -2.26
CA LYS A 647 -0.24 -47.06 -1.74
C LYS A 647 1.03 -46.32 -2.16
N LYS A 648 1.03 -45.69 -3.34
CA LYS A 648 2.15 -44.90 -3.85
C LYS A 648 2.26 -43.55 -3.11
N CYS A 649 1.16 -42.81 -3.00
CA CYS A 649 1.08 -41.52 -2.31
C CYS A 649 1.26 -41.64 -0.79
N PHE A 650 0.82 -42.76 -0.20
CA PHE A 650 0.79 -43.00 1.23
C PHE A 650 1.24 -44.45 1.56
N PRO A 651 2.54 -44.77 1.44
CA PRO A 651 3.08 -46.12 1.68
C PRO A 651 3.11 -46.51 3.18
N TYR A 652 2.67 -45.61 4.07
CA TYR A 652 2.71 -45.79 5.52
C TYR A 652 1.66 -46.79 6.02
N LYS A 653 2.06 -47.74 6.88
CA LYS A 653 1.10 -48.64 7.55
C LYS A 653 0.34 -47.89 8.64
N ILE A 654 -0.95 -47.67 8.42
CA ILE A 654 -1.89 -47.15 9.44
C ILE A 654 -1.98 -48.17 10.58
N SER A 655 -1.64 -47.79 11.82
CA SER A 655 -1.88 -48.64 12.98
C SER A 655 -3.38 -48.80 13.22
N GLN A 656 -3.85 -50.03 13.47
CA GLN A 656 -5.23 -50.24 13.88
C GLN A 656 -5.40 -49.74 15.32
N PRO A 657 -6.51 -49.06 15.66
CA PRO A 657 -6.78 -48.70 17.04
C PRO A 657 -7.00 -49.97 17.87
N THR A 658 -6.33 -50.04 19.03
CA THR A 658 -6.50 -51.11 20.02
C THR A 658 -7.95 -51.12 20.51
N LYS A 659 -8.62 -52.27 20.39
CA LYS A 659 -9.96 -52.47 20.97
C LYS A 659 -9.82 -52.55 22.49
N THR A 660 -10.26 -51.53 23.21
CA THR A 660 -10.51 -51.63 24.67
C THR A 660 -11.86 -52.33 24.94
N PRO A 661 -12.01 -53.10 26.03
CA PRO A 661 -13.20 -53.90 26.28
C PRO A 661 -14.39 -53.03 26.67
N ARG A 662 -15.57 -53.30 26.09
CA ARG A 662 -16.83 -52.68 26.49
C ARG A 662 -17.21 -53.14 27.91
N GLY A 663 -17.07 -52.24 28.88
CA GLY A 663 -17.65 -52.38 30.22
C GLY A 663 -19.19 -52.44 30.14
N LYS A 664 -19.76 -53.46 30.77
CA LYS A 664 -21.19 -53.74 30.87
C LYS A 664 -21.92 -52.58 31.56
N ARG A 665 -22.84 -51.90 30.87
CA ARG A 665 -23.92 -51.15 31.52
C ARG A 665 -25.05 -52.15 31.81
N LYS A 666 -25.27 -52.44 33.10
CA LYS A 666 -26.51 -53.07 33.58
C LYS A 666 -27.62 -52.05 33.40
N THR A 667 -28.50 -52.27 32.43
CA THR A 667 -29.87 -51.77 32.47
C THR A 667 -30.79 -52.98 32.61
N THR A 668 -31.65 -52.89 33.60
CA THR A 668 -32.65 -53.85 34.00
C THR A 668 -33.54 -54.26 32.83
N LYS A 669 -33.86 -55.56 32.80
CA LYS A 669 -34.77 -56.20 31.84
C LYS A 669 -36.21 -55.79 32.13
N GLU A 670 -36.96 -55.45 31.09
CA GLU A 670 -38.28 -56.03 30.82
C GLU A 670 -38.52 -56.12 29.30
N PRO A 671 -39.28 -57.12 28.81
CA PRO A 671 -39.03 -57.72 27.50
C PRO A 671 -39.96 -57.23 26.40
N ALA A 672 -39.43 -57.23 25.17
CA ALA A 672 -40.14 -56.92 23.94
C ALA A 672 -41.36 -57.83 23.71
N ARG A 673 -42.51 -57.21 23.44
CA ARG A 673 -43.67 -57.86 22.83
C ARG A 673 -43.44 -57.96 21.32
N LYS A 674 -43.29 -59.20 20.84
CA LYS A 674 -43.31 -59.56 19.42
C LYS A 674 -44.61 -59.10 18.76
N LEU A 675 -44.54 -58.51 17.56
CA LEU A 675 -45.55 -58.77 16.54
C LEU A 675 -44.88 -58.97 15.18
N LYS A 676 -45.20 -60.13 14.59
CA LYS A 676 -44.85 -60.60 13.24
C LYS A 676 -45.75 -59.92 12.19
N ARG A 677 -45.40 -60.21 10.93
CA ARG A 677 -46.22 -60.20 9.68
C ARG A 677 -46.23 -58.86 8.94
N SER A 678 -46.31 -58.81 7.61
CA SER A 678 -46.13 -59.77 6.51
C SER A 678 -46.24 -59.00 5.18
N ARG A 679 -45.65 -59.57 4.12
CA ARG A 679 -45.86 -59.40 2.67
C ARG A 679 -47.10 -58.61 2.19
N ASN A 680 -46.92 -57.82 1.12
CA ASN A 680 -47.57 -57.87 -0.21
C ASN A 680 -47.21 -56.57 -0.99
N ILE A 681 -46.54 -56.61 -2.15
CA ILE A 681 -47.03 -56.83 -3.53
C ILE A 681 -48.26 -55.97 -3.90
N THR A 682 -48.06 -55.03 -4.84
CA THR A 682 -48.88 -54.68 -6.05
C THR A 682 -48.39 -53.33 -6.59
N THR A 683 -47.68 -53.24 -7.73
CA THR A 683 -48.11 -53.17 -9.15
C THR A 683 -48.77 -51.87 -9.63
N LYS A 684 -48.19 -51.34 -10.73
CA LYS A 684 -48.81 -50.71 -11.93
C LYS A 684 -49.27 -49.24 -11.81
N ASN A 685 -48.66 -48.36 -12.63
CA ASN A 685 -49.17 -47.77 -13.89
C ASN A 685 -49.98 -46.49 -13.59
N ALA A 686 -50.01 -45.41 -14.37
CA ALA A 686 -49.47 -45.02 -15.68
C ALA A 686 -49.73 -43.48 -15.79
N ASP A 687 -49.02 -42.80 -16.71
CA ASP A 687 -49.46 -41.80 -17.71
C ASP A 687 -50.50 -40.72 -17.27
N GLU A 688 -50.47 -39.44 -17.61
CA GLU A 688 -49.97 -38.63 -18.74
C GLU A 688 -50.53 -37.21 -18.44
N TYR A 689 -49.85 -36.11 -18.77
CA TYR A 689 -50.48 -34.95 -19.45
C TYR A 689 -49.47 -33.86 -19.88
N TYR A 690 -49.51 -33.62 -21.20
CA TYR A 690 -49.05 -32.58 -22.13
C TYR A 690 -48.80 -31.11 -21.69
N ASP A 691 -47.76 -30.51 -22.33
CA ASP A 691 -47.66 -29.25 -23.16
C ASP A 691 -48.38 -27.95 -22.70
N GLU A 692 -48.05 -26.71 -23.10
CA GLU A 692 -47.04 -26.02 -23.91
C GLU A 692 -47.23 -24.49 -23.63
N GLU A 693 -46.19 -23.69 -23.86
CA GLU A 693 -46.14 -22.30 -24.40
C GLU A 693 -46.99 -21.07 -23.91
N ASN A 694 -46.31 -19.91 -24.04
CA ASN A 694 -46.77 -18.49 -24.20
C ASN A 694 -47.41 -17.82 -22.96
N GLY A 695 -47.04 -16.62 -22.49
CA GLY A 695 -46.59 -15.39 -23.14
C GLY A 695 -47.75 -14.37 -23.15
N TYR A 696 -47.75 -13.36 -22.26
CA TYR A 696 -48.20 -11.95 -22.44
C TYR A 696 -48.41 -11.19 -21.10
N GLU A 697 -48.41 -9.86 -21.24
CA GLU A 697 -48.27 -8.75 -20.29
C GLU A 697 -49.38 -8.52 -19.23
N SER A 698 -48.99 -7.67 -18.27
CA SER A 698 -49.76 -6.63 -17.55
C SER A 698 -50.70 -7.03 -16.41
N SER A 699 -50.28 -6.69 -15.18
CA SER A 699 -50.96 -5.81 -14.21
C SER A 699 -50.05 -5.54 -13.03
#